data_AF-A0A3C0NEV5-F1
#
_entry.id   AF-A0A3C0NEV5-F1
#
_cell.length_a   1.000
_cell.length_b   1.000
_cell.length_c   1.000
_cell.angle_alpha   90.00
_cell.angle_beta   90.00
_cell.angle_gamma   90.00
#
_symmetry.space_group_name_H-M   'P 1'
#
loop_
_entity.id
_entity.type
_entity.pdbx_description
1 polymer ?
#
loop_
_entity_poly.entity_id
_entity_poly.type
_entity_poly.pdbx_seq_one_letter_code
_entity_poly.pdbx_strand_id
1 'polypeptide(L)'
;HPTAAQADLHLQPFPGSDAALAFALLHVIQREGLINEQFLANHTLGWEEVLPLLPQCTPAWGEAVTGVPANLIEEAAKIYGQGPSLLWLGQGLQRQPTGGNVFRACSLLPIVTGNIGKPGAGFLYMNGTANRCIDGDYITGGHLNQDSPASISHMDLAARLEDRVNTQALFCWNNNIVASSPEQKRLRKALEREDLFTVSLDLFATDTTDYADIVLPAANFLEFDDLVISYFNYSISAQVKATEPPDEALPNQEIFRRLATAMGFTEPELFESDASIIANLLKQTGTVLDFASLSKIGTVNYTAQPVIQFADLQFPTPSGKIEIASSSFELAGLPRAPQPFADARPANGKLRVLSPASPWLMNSSYGNDSKIGDRISYADVLLNPKEAQSRGLAAGTPVLLSNNTGELSLKVVLSEDVPCGVALVYKGRWPKLDPNHANVNVLNPGNKTDLAESSCVHAVEVDITPISAISSSAKSSAATLPVKTALCLRHVAFEDLGTFEPILNERGYQVTYMEAGANDLTAINPLEPDLLIVLGGPIGVYELDDYPFLKDEIALLEKRLVADLPTLGICLGCQLMVRALGASVYPSGRKEIGWAPLILTTAGKMSPLAELAPELTPVLHWHGDTFDLPQGAVHLAASAEFKHQAFAWGKHCLGLQFHAEVSRQGLERWLIGHTLEINTTPGLSVTQLRADTEKWSATYEKQGTAFFTRWLTSIEDKGSATAPLTVSESNGHLQLKGNQPKVDELAYMSALELIERYRDRTLSPVEVARYILERISQYNPKVNAFCLLDEETTLAMAKASEQRWAKGEPCGLVDGVPISIKDLVLTKGWSTLRGSRAIAPNQDWLQDAPVVARLREQGAVFLGKTTTSESGHKVVTQSPLTGITRNPWDLDKTPGGSSGGAAAALASGMGPLAVGTDGAGSIRIPASFCGVFGLKPTWGRVPVYPVSTFGRLSTMGPMARTVSDAALMYTVITQPDSRDCFALPHDQRNYLEGLENGVKGLRIAFSPNLGQPCAVDPEVSKLVTRAAATFAELGAHVETVDLQWPCNLKEVFLPIWNAHYANFLSLYAPEQLQMMDEGLLAIAKAGNRLSLLDYLEAMNRRGIICAEVQALFNQYDLLLTPTMPIVAFEAGRLRPEGFEDDWEWVPYTYLFNLTEQPAASIPCGFTQAGLPVGLQIVGSLYSDYLILQAARCFEMTHPYGKTFAL
;
A
#
# COMPACT_ATOMS: atom_id res chain seq x y z
N HIS A 1 0.11 -21.52 -4.30
CA HIS A 1 0.02 -20.72 -5.55
C HIS A 1 -1.44 -20.64 -6.02
N PRO A 2 -1.98 -19.47 -6.40
CA PRO A 2 -3.40 -19.29 -6.73
C PRO A 2 -3.95 -20.26 -7.78
N THR A 3 -3.20 -20.55 -8.85
CA THR A 3 -3.61 -21.53 -9.87
C THR A 3 -3.72 -22.94 -9.31
N ALA A 4 -2.78 -23.37 -8.46
CA ALA A 4 -2.83 -24.69 -7.84
C ALA A 4 -3.98 -24.82 -6.84
N ALA A 5 -4.30 -23.73 -6.12
CA ALA A 5 -5.45 -23.67 -5.21
C ALA A 5 -6.81 -23.75 -5.92
N GLN A 6 -6.85 -23.47 -7.23
CA GLN A 6 -8.05 -23.59 -8.07
C GLN A 6 -8.16 -24.92 -8.81
N ALA A 7 -7.14 -25.79 -8.73
CA ALA A 7 -7.17 -27.08 -9.40
C ALA A 7 -8.06 -28.06 -8.63
N ASP A 8 -8.89 -28.83 -9.36
CA ASP A 8 -9.69 -29.92 -8.78
C ASP A 8 -8.80 -31.02 -8.17
N LEU A 9 -7.61 -31.21 -8.75
CA LEU A 9 -6.58 -32.13 -8.28
C LEU A 9 -5.20 -31.48 -8.42
N HIS A 10 -4.49 -31.33 -7.29
CA HIS A 10 -3.14 -30.77 -7.25
C HIS A 10 -2.13 -31.85 -6.85
N LEU A 11 -1.22 -32.18 -7.77
CA LEU A 11 -0.06 -33.04 -7.52
C LEU A 11 1.16 -32.14 -7.31
N GLN A 12 1.76 -32.18 -6.11
CA GLN A 12 2.96 -31.40 -5.79
C GLN A 12 4.19 -32.34 -5.73
N PRO A 13 4.79 -32.72 -6.88
CA PRO A 13 6.02 -33.51 -6.86
C PRO A 13 7.19 -32.70 -6.33
N PHE A 14 8.15 -33.38 -5.71
CA PHE A 14 9.42 -32.75 -5.39
C PHE A 14 10.16 -32.35 -6.67
N PRO A 15 10.79 -31.16 -6.74
CA PRO A 15 11.43 -30.68 -7.97
C PRO A 15 12.47 -31.66 -8.51
N GLY A 16 12.35 -32.06 -9.78
CA GLY A 16 13.24 -33.03 -10.43
C GLY A 16 12.75 -34.48 -10.38
N SER A 17 11.52 -34.73 -9.90
CA SER A 17 10.93 -36.08 -9.83
C SER A 17 9.81 -36.32 -10.86
N ASP A 18 9.62 -35.40 -11.80
CA ASP A 18 8.49 -35.35 -12.72
C ASP A 18 8.43 -36.53 -13.70
N ALA A 19 9.58 -37.01 -14.17
CA ALA A 19 9.63 -38.23 -15.00
C ALA A 19 9.18 -39.47 -14.21
N ALA A 20 9.60 -39.60 -12.95
CA ALA A 20 9.12 -40.66 -12.07
C ALA A 20 7.60 -40.59 -11.85
N LEU A 21 7.05 -39.38 -11.66
CA LEU A 21 5.59 -39.19 -11.58
C LEU A 21 4.89 -39.65 -12.87
N ALA A 22 5.39 -39.25 -14.04
CA ALA A 22 4.83 -39.68 -15.32
C ALA A 22 4.82 -41.20 -15.47
N PHE A 23 5.91 -41.88 -15.10
CA PHE A 23 5.99 -43.35 -15.13
C PHE A 23 5.05 -44.03 -14.12
N ALA A 24 4.84 -43.44 -12.95
CA ALA A 24 3.86 -43.95 -11.98
C ALA A 24 2.42 -43.83 -12.50
N LEU A 25 2.11 -42.75 -13.22
CA LEU A 25 0.83 -42.62 -13.92
C LEU A 25 0.70 -43.65 -15.06
N LEU A 26 1.75 -43.85 -15.86
CA LEU A 26 1.78 -44.84 -16.95
C LEU A 26 1.55 -46.27 -16.44
N HIS A 27 2.12 -46.62 -15.29
CA HIS A 27 1.88 -47.91 -14.65
C HIS A 27 0.39 -48.16 -14.40
N VAL A 28 -0.32 -47.17 -13.84
CA VAL A 28 -1.75 -47.27 -13.57
C VAL A 28 -2.55 -47.31 -14.87
N ILE A 29 -2.23 -46.45 -15.84
CA ILE A 29 -2.86 -46.44 -17.17
C ILE A 29 -2.75 -47.81 -17.84
N GLN A 30 -1.57 -48.45 -17.78
CA GLN A 30 -1.37 -49.80 -18.28
C GLN A 30 -2.21 -50.83 -17.53
N ARG A 31 -2.17 -50.80 -16.20
CA ARG A 31 -2.90 -51.75 -15.34
C ARG A 31 -4.41 -51.70 -15.57
N GLU A 32 -4.96 -50.51 -15.78
CA GLU A 32 -6.39 -50.28 -16.02
C GLU A 32 -6.81 -50.53 -17.50
N GLY A 33 -5.86 -50.90 -18.38
CA GLY A 33 -6.15 -51.17 -19.79
C GLY A 33 -6.50 -49.92 -20.60
N LEU A 34 -5.98 -48.75 -20.21
CA LEU A 34 -6.27 -47.45 -20.83
C LEU A 34 -5.25 -47.07 -21.92
N ILE A 35 -4.39 -48.00 -22.34
CA ILE A 35 -3.45 -47.82 -23.45
C ILE A 35 -4.14 -48.01 -24.80
N ASN A 36 -3.86 -47.11 -25.73
CA ASN A 36 -4.29 -47.23 -27.12
C ASN A 36 -3.25 -48.01 -27.96
N GLU A 37 -3.34 -49.33 -27.90
CA GLU A 37 -2.43 -50.25 -28.59
C GLU A 37 -2.41 -50.03 -30.12
N GLN A 38 -3.57 -49.72 -30.71
CA GLN A 38 -3.67 -49.47 -32.15
C GLN A 38 -2.92 -48.21 -32.56
N PHE A 39 -3.02 -47.13 -31.78
CA PHE A 39 -2.28 -45.90 -32.04
C PHE A 39 -0.78 -46.14 -31.94
N LEU A 40 -0.32 -46.83 -30.89
CA LEU A 40 1.08 -47.13 -30.67
C LEU A 40 1.68 -47.95 -31.82
N ALA A 41 1.01 -49.03 -32.24
CA ALA A 41 1.47 -49.87 -33.35
C ALA A 41 1.59 -49.11 -34.68
N ASN A 42 0.65 -48.19 -34.94
CA ASN A 42 0.58 -47.48 -36.21
C ASN A 42 1.53 -46.27 -36.26
N HIS A 43 1.67 -45.52 -35.17
CA HIS A 43 2.25 -44.18 -35.19
C HIS A 43 3.50 -44.00 -34.33
N THR A 44 3.99 -45.04 -33.64
CA THR A 44 5.19 -44.94 -32.80
C THR A 44 6.26 -45.97 -33.16
N LEU A 45 7.49 -45.74 -32.67
CA LEU A 45 8.60 -46.70 -32.65
C LEU A 45 9.24 -46.71 -31.25
N GLY A 46 9.60 -47.89 -30.74
CA GLY A 46 10.36 -48.03 -29.50
C GLY A 46 9.53 -48.06 -28.20
N TRP A 47 8.21 -48.26 -28.28
CA TRP A 47 7.36 -48.41 -27.10
C TRP A 47 7.70 -49.68 -26.29
N GLU A 48 8.09 -50.74 -26.99
CA GLU A 48 8.52 -52.02 -26.44
C GLU A 48 9.73 -51.92 -25.50
N GLU A 49 10.55 -50.87 -25.65
CA GLU A 49 11.70 -50.61 -24.76
C GLU A 49 11.27 -49.99 -23.42
N VAL A 50 10.10 -49.35 -23.36
CA VAL A 50 9.55 -48.71 -22.14
C VAL A 50 8.73 -49.68 -21.30
N LEU A 51 7.99 -50.59 -21.94
CA LEU A 51 7.12 -51.56 -21.27
C LEU A 51 7.76 -52.32 -20.09
N PRO A 52 9.03 -52.81 -20.18
CA PRO A 52 9.67 -53.53 -19.08
C PRO A 52 9.93 -52.67 -17.84
N LEU A 53 9.90 -51.35 -17.97
CA LEU A 53 10.15 -50.40 -16.88
C LEU A 53 8.90 -50.13 -16.04
N LEU A 54 7.69 -50.30 -16.60
CA LEU A 54 6.44 -49.95 -15.92
C LEU A 54 6.12 -50.78 -14.67
N PRO A 55 6.38 -52.10 -14.60
CA PRO A 55 6.03 -52.91 -13.42
C PRO A 55 6.67 -52.43 -12.11
N GLN A 56 7.86 -51.82 -12.16
CA GLN A 56 8.53 -51.30 -10.97
C GLN A 56 8.05 -49.90 -10.57
N CYS A 57 7.37 -49.19 -11.47
CA CYS A 57 6.91 -47.82 -11.27
C CYS A 57 5.53 -47.77 -10.61
N THR A 58 5.31 -48.55 -9.54
CA THR A 58 4.01 -48.57 -8.85
C THR A 58 3.67 -47.20 -8.21
N PRO A 59 2.41 -46.89 -7.90
CA PRO A 59 2.06 -45.68 -7.16
C PRO A 59 2.75 -45.54 -5.81
N ALA A 60 3.00 -46.65 -5.11
CA ALA A 60 3.78 -46.64 -3.86
C ALA A 60 5.26 -46.26 -4.10
N TRP A 61 5.85 -46.72 -5.20
CA TRP A 61 7.18 -46.26 -5.63
C TRP A 61 7.15 -44.78 -6.02
N GLY A 62 6.12 -44.36 -6.75
CA GLY A 62 5.90 -42.96 -7.12
C GLY A 62 5.82 -42.05 -5.89
N GLU A 63 5.08 -42.45 -4.85
CA GLU A 63 5.01 -41.72 -3.58
C GLU A 63 6.37 -41.61 -2.89
N ALA A 64 7.12 -42.72 -2.80
CA ALA A 64 8.44 -42.72 -2.19
C ALA A 64 9.44 -41.81 -2.91
N VAL A 65 9.41 -41.77 -4.24
CA VAL A 65 10.35 -40.99 -5.06
C VAL A 65 9.94 -39.52 -5.15
N THR A 66 8.67 -39.26 -5.46
CA THR A 66 8.15 -37.93 -5.79
C THR A 66 7.65 -37.16 -4.57
N GLY A 67 7.19 -37.85 -3.53
CA GLY A 67 6.46 -37.27 -2.41
C GLY A 67 4.96 -37.04 -2.68
N VAL A 68 4.45 -37.37 -3.87
CA VAL A 68 3.02 -37.30 -4.19
C VAL A 68 2.30 -38.54 -3.63
N PRO A 69 1.24 -38.39 -2.80
CA PRO A 69 0.51 -39.53 -2.26
C PRO A 69 0.04 -40.53 -3.33
N ALA A 70 0.25 -41.83 -3.10
CA ALA A 70 -0.06 -42.87 -4.08
C ALA A 70 -1.53 -42.87 -4.53
N ASN A 71 -2.46 -42.51 -3.63
CA ASN A 71 -3.88 -42.39 -3.96
C ASN A 71 -4.17 -41.25 -4.96
N LEU A 72 -3.42 -40.15 -4.90
CA LEU A 72 -3.58 -39.04 -5.85
C LEU A 72 -2.96 -39.39 -7.22
N ILE A 73 -1.85 -40.14 -7.23
CA ILE A 73 -1.27 -40.70 -8.46
C ILE A 73 -2.30 -41.61 -9.15
N GLU A 74 -2.93 -42.51 -8.40
CA GLU A 74 -3.98 -43.41 -8.88
C GLU A 74 -5.17 -42.66 -9.48
N GLU A 75 -5.66 -41.65 -8.78
CA GLU A 75 -6.78 -40.82 -9.22
C GLU A 75 -6.44 -40.04 -10.49
N ALA A 76 -5.29 -39.35 -10.50
CA ALA A 76 -4.81 -38.59 -11.65
C ALA A 76 -4.65 -39.48 -12.90
N ALA A 77 -4.09 -40.68 -12.74
CA ALA A 77 -3.87 -41.60 -13.85
C ALA A 77 -5.19 -42.08 -14.47
N LYS A 78 -6.21 -42.35 -13.65
CA LYS A 78 -7.54 -42.76 -14.13
C LYS A 78 -8.25 -41.63 -14.87
N ILE A 79 -8.25 -40.43 -14.29
CA ILE A 79 -8.84 -39.24 -14.93
C ILE A 79 -8.14 -38.96 -16.26
N TYR A 80 -6.81 -38.90 -16.25
CA TYR A 80 -6.04 -38.59 -17.44
C TYR A 80 -6.14 -39.69 -18.51
N GLY A 81 -6.09 -40.96 -18.11
CA GLY A 81 -6.12 -42.11 -19.01
C GLY A 81 -7.46 -42.30 -19.73
N GLN A 82 -8.58 -41.92 -19.11
CA GLN A 82 -9.91 -42.01 -19.73
C GLN A 82 -10.09 -40.99 -20.87
N GLY A 83 -9.53 -39.79 -20.72
CA GLY A 83 -9.54 -38.73 -21.72
C GLY A 83 -10.94 -38.26 -22.16
N PRO A 84 -11.02 -37.37 -23.17
CA PRO A 84 -9.89 -36.72 -23.87
C PRO A 84 -9.06 -35.84 -22.91
N SER A 85 -7.73 -35.93 -23.02
CA SER A 85 -6.79 -35.26 -22.10
C SER A 85 -5.79 -34.40 -22.85
N LEU A 86 -5.58 -33.18 -22.35
CA LEU A 86 -4.56 -32.25 -22.82
C LEU A 86 -3.45 -32.14 -21.76
N LEU A 87 -2.21 -32.41 -22.17
CA LEU A 87 -1.04 -32.17 -21.33
C LEU A 87 -0.41 -30.82 -21.68
N TRP A 88 -0.40 -29.91 -20.71
CA TRP A 88 0.24 -28.60 -20.84
C TRP A 88 1.60 -28.59 -20.13
N LEU A 89 2.70 -28.44 -20.87
CA LEU A 89 4.04 -28.39 -20.27
C LEU A 89 4.65 -26.98 -20.35
N GLY A 90 5.16 -26.53 -19.21
CA GLY A 90 5.84 -25.24 -19.06
C GLY A 90 7.35 -25.35 -18.96
N GLN A 91 8.03 -24.20 -19.14
CA GLN A 91 9.49 -24.09 -19.08
C GLN A 91 10.11 -24.46 -17.73
N GLY A 92 9.34 -24.44 -16.64
CA GLY A 92 9.87 -24.81 -15.32
C GLY A 92 10.33 -26.27 -15.26
N LEU A 93 9.68 -27.14 -16.03
CA LEU A 93 9.89 -28.58 -16.05
C LEU A 93 11.22 -28.99 -16.70
N GLN A 94 11.71 -28.18 -17.64
CA GLN A 94 13.01 -28.41 -18.29
C GLN A 94 14.18 -27.84 -17.49
N ARG A 95 13.97 -27.14 -16.36
CA ARG A 95 15.05 -26.43 -15.65
C ARG A 95 15.80 -27.31 -14.64
N GLN A 96 15.97 -28.59 -14.97
CA GLN A 96 16.57 -29.65 -14.14
C GLN A 96 17.62 -30.44 -14.95
N PRO A 97 18.62 -31.09 -14.34
CA PRO A 97 19.68 -31.83 -15.03
C PRO A 97 19.17 -32.78 -16.10
N THR A 98 18.08 -33.51 -15.84
CA THR A 98 17.47 -34.44 -16.81
C THR A 98 16.23 -33.87 -17.51
N GLY A 99 16.16 -32.55 -17.71
CA GLY A 99 14.99 -31.86 -18.27
C GLY A 99 14.54 -32.39 -19.64
N GLY A 100 15.48 -32.81 -20.49
CA GLY A 100 15.21 -33.48 -21.76
C GLY A 100 14.51 -34.83 -21.55
N ASN A 101 15.05 -35.68 -20.68
CA ASN A 101 14.38 -36.94 -20.30
C ASN A 101 12.99 -36.69 -19.70
N VAL A 102 12.82 -35.68 -18.85
CA VAL A 102 11.52 -35.33 -18.24
C VAL A 102 10.48 -35.00 -19.31
N PHE A 103 10.80 -34.13 -20.26
CA PHE A 103 9.89 -33.81 -21.36
C PHE A 103 9.52 -35.06 -22.17
N ARG A 104 10.50 -35.91 -22.48
CA ARG A 104 10.26 -37.18 -23.17
C ARG A 104 9.34 -38.11 -22.37
N ALA A 105 9.55 -38.24 -21.07
CA ALA A 105 8.75 -39.09 -20.17
C ALA A 105 7.31 -38.58 -20.01
N CYS A 106 7.12 -37.29 -19.75
CA CYS A 106 5.78 -36.69 -19.62
C CYS A 106 5.00 -36.78 -20.95
N SER A 107 5.69 -36.61 -22.08
CA SER A 107 5.06 -36.71 -23.42
C SER A 107 4.53 -38.11 -23.72
N LEU A 108 4.98 -39.16 -23.04
CA LEU A 108 4.41 -40.51 -23.19
C LEU A 108 2.93 -40.54 -22.80
N LEU A 109 2.48 -39.74 -21.82
CA LEU A 109 1.09 -39.76 -21.36
C LEU A 109 0.08 -39.52 -22.49
N PRO A 110 0.16 -38.43 -23.29
CA PRO A 110 -0.74 -38.25 -24.43
C PRO A 110 -0.45 -39.23 -25.59
N ILE A 111 0.78 -39.75 -25.74
CA ILE A 111 1.13 -40.72 -26.78
C ILE A 111 0.44 -42.07 -26.52
N VAL A 112 0.59 -42.65 -25.33
CA VAL A 112 0.10 -44.00 -25.02
C VAL A 112 -1.42 -44.05 -24.90
N THR A 113 -2.05 -42.94 -24.51
CA THR A 113 -3.51 -42.81 -24.47
C THR A 113 -4.10 -42.48 -25.85
N GLY A 114 -3.25 -42.27 -26.86
CA GLY A 114 -3.65 -41.92 -28.22
C GLY A 114 -4.39 -40.58 -28.29
N ASN A 115 -4.00 -39.60 -27.45
CA ASN A 115 -4.60 -38.27 -27.42
C ASN A 115 -4.01 -37.31 -28.48
N ILE A 116 -2.91 -37.68 -29.15
CA ILE A 116 -2.30 -36.92 -30.24
C ILE A 116 -3.21 -36.89 -31.48
N GLY A 117 -3.28 -35.75 -32.17
CA GLY A 117 -4.09 -35.58 -33.37
C GLY A 117 -5.60 -35.46 -33.13
N LYS A 118 -6.04 -35.33 -31.87
CA LYS A 118 -7.46 -35.21 -31.50
C LYS A 118 -7.85 -33.77 -31.11
N PRO A 119 -9.07 -33.31 -31.41
CA PRO A 119 -9.57 -32.03 -30.95
C PRO A 119 -9.59 -31.94 -29.41
N GLY A 120 -9.06 -30.84 -28.86
CA GLY A 120 -9.09 -30.57 -27.41
C GLY A 120 -8.21 -31.50 -26.55
N ALA A 121 -7.31 -32.27 -27.16
CA ALA A 121 -6.46 -33.25 -26.50
C ALA A 121 -5.02 -33.21 -27.05
N GLY A 122 -4.13 -33.98 -26.42
CA GLY A 122 -2.76 -34.15 -26.87
C GLY A 122 -1.79 -33.37 -25.97
N PHE A 123 -0.97 -32.52 -26.58
CA PHE A 123 0.11 -31.82 -25.90
C PHE A 123 0.11 -30.33 -26.27
N LEU A 124 0.48 -29.46 -25.33
CA LEU A 124 0.70 -28.03 -25.58
C LEU A 124 2.00 -27.58 -24.91
N TYR A 125 2.90 -26.97 -25.69
CA TYR A 125 4.12 -26.35 -25.19
C TYR A 125 3.99 -24.83 -25.12
N MET A 126 4.23 -24.25 -23.94
CA MET A 126 3.99 -22.82 -23.63
C MET A 126 4.73 -21.80 -24.52
N ASN A 127 5.79 -22.19 -25.24
CA ASN A 127 6.71 -21.21 -25.87
C ASN A 127 6.94 -21.45 -27.37
N GLY A 128 6.10 -22.25 -28.03
CA GLY A 128 6.21 -22.47 -29.47
C GLY A 128 5.49 -21.39 -30.28
N THR A 129 6.13 -20.92 -31.35
CA THR A 129 5.54 -20.01 -32.36
C THR A 129 5.00 -20.76 -33.59
N ALA A 130 5.36 -22.03 -33.76
CA ALA A 130 5.08 -22.84 -34.96
C ALA A 130 3.59 -23.00 -35.33
N ASN A 131 2.67 -22.72 -34.41
CA ASN A 131 1.22 -22.87 -34.59
C ASN A 131 0.46 -21.52 -34.57
N ARG A 132 1.14 -20.43 -34.93
CA ARG A 132 0.59 -19.07 -34.85
C ARG A 132 0.27 -18.40 -36.19
N CYS A 133 0.26 -19.16 -37.28
CA CYS A 133 0.01 -18.64 -38.64
C CYS A 133 0.98 -17.51 -39.05
N ILE A 134 2.17 -17.49 -38.45
CA ILE A 134 3.22 -16.50 -38.69
C ILE A 134 4.47 -17.24 -39.13
N ASP A 135 5.08 -16.76 -40.22
CA ASP A 135 6.35 -17.22 -40.76
C ASP A 135 7.50 -16.65 -39.91
N GLY A 136 8.05 -17.49 -39.04
CA GLY A 136 9.20 -17.12 -38.22
C GLY A 136 10.49 -16.93 -39.03
N ASP A 137 10.63 -17.59 -40.17
CA ASP A 137 11.83 -17.47 -41.01
C ASP A 137 11.87 -16.10 -41.69
N TYR A 138 10.70 -15.59 -42.09
CA TYR A 138 10.56 -14.21 -42.58
C TYR A 138 10.99 -13.16 -41.54
N ILE A 139 10.54 -13.28 -40.29
CA ILE A 139 10.89 -12.32 -39.22
C ILE A 139 12.38 -12.39 -38.85
N THR A 140 12.93 -13.60 -38.79
CA THR A 140 14.31 -13.81 -38.35
C THR A 140 15.33 -13.60 -39.45
N GLY A 141 14.91 -13.60 -40.72
CA GLY A 141 15.81 -13.46 -41.87
C GLY A 141 16.88 -14.55 -41.90
N GLY A 142 16.53 -15.79 -41.51
CA GLY A 142 17.50 -16.87 -41.29
C GLY A 142 18.44 -17.15 -42.46
N HIS A 143 18.02 -16.88 -43.70
CA HIS A 143 18.85 -17.02 -44.90
C HIS A 143 19.98 -16.00 -45.02
N LEU A 144 19.93 -14.89 -44.27
CA LEU A 144 21.00 -13.90 -44.18
C LEU A 144 22.15 -14.38 -43.29
N ASN A 145 21.92 -15.44 -42.51
CA ASN A 145 22.80 -15.89 -41.44
C ASN A 145 23.63 -17.14 -41.82
N GLN A 146 24.15 -17.22 -43.05
CA GLN A 146 24.73 -18.47 -43.60
C GLN A 146 26.10 -18.84 -43.01
N ASP A 147 26.87 -17.87 -42.50
CA ASP A 147 28.25 -18.06 -42.01
C ASP A 147 28.43 -17.67 -40.53
N SER A 148 27.35 -17.69 -39.73
CA SER A 148 27.45 -17.29 -38.33
C SER A 148 28.24 -18.28 -37.46
N PRO A 149 29.01 -17.80 -36.48
CA PRO A 149 29.55 -18.64 -35.42
C PRO A 149 28.43 -19.42 -34.71
N ALA A 150 28.77 -20.60 -34.20
CA ALA A 150 27.84 -21.37 -33.39
C ALA A 150 27.32 -20.54 -32.21
N SER A 151 26.00 -20.59 -31.98
CA SER A 151 25.39 -20.00 -30.80
C SER A 151 25.99 -20.60 -29.53
N ILE A 152 26.15 -19.77 -28.50
CA ILE A 152 26.59 -20.22 -27.18
C ILE A 152 25.40 -20.32 -26.25
N SER A 153 25.45 -21.23 -25.29
CA SER A 153 24.47 -21.22 -24.21
C SER A 153 24.68 -20.00 -23.33
N HIS A 154 23.57 -19.43 -22.85
CA HIS A 154 23.61 -18.40 -21.82
C HIS A 154 24.31 -18.86 -20.54
N MET A 155 24.35 -20.19 -20.29
CA MET A 155 25.10 -20.76 -19.16
C MET A 155 26.63 -20.62 -19.30
N ASP A 156 27.14 -20.46 -20.53
CA ASP A 156 28.57 -20.30 -20.79
C ASP A 156 28.99 -18.83 -20.90
N LEU A 157 28.08 -17.88 -20.67
CA LEU A 157 28.31 -16.46 -20.96
C LEU A 157 29.54 -15.92 -20.21
N ALA A 158 29.69 -16.24 -18.93
CA ALA A 158 30.85 -15.83 -18.14
C ALA A 158 32.15 -16.39 -18.75
N ALA A 159 32.21 -17.69 -19.04
CA ALA A 159 33.37 -18.33 -19.63
C ALA A 159 33.71 -17.78 -21.02
N ARG A 160 32.70 -17.47 -21.85
CA ARG A 160 32.90 -16.83 -23.15
C ARG A 160 33.49 -15.43 -23.01
N LEU A 161 32.94 -14.62 -22.12
CA LEU A 161 33.43 -13.26 -21.86
C LEU A 161 34.81 -13.25 -21.17
N GLU A 162 35.24 -14.34 -20.54
CA GLU A 162 36.61 -14.48 -20.03
C GLU A 162 37.64 -14.77 -21.14
N ASP A 163 37.21 -15.30 -22.29
CA ASP A 163 38.07 -15.61 -23.43
C ASP A 163 38.49 -14.33 -24.17
N ARG A 164 39.69 -13.84 -23.82
CA ARG A 164 40.27 -12.63 -24.43
C ARG A 164 40.60 -12.75 -25.91
N VAL A 165 40.82 -13.97 -26.40
CA VAL A 165 41.22 -14.20 -27.79
C VAL A 165 40.00 -14.17 -28.69
N ASN A 166 38.92 -14.82 -28.27
CA ASN A 166 37.74 -15.02 -29.09
C ASN A 166 36.59 -14.05 -28.75
N THR A 167 36.76 -13.14 -27.79
CA THR A 167 35.72 -12.18 -27.40
C THR A 167 36.31 -10.82 -27.06
N GLN A 168 36.05 -9.86 -27.96
CA GLN A 168 36.55 -8.48 -27.91
C GLN A 168 35.42 -7.45 -27.84
N ALA A 169 34.19 -7.83 -28.13
CA ALA A 169 33.03 -6.96 -28.04
C ALA A 169 31.79 -7.70 -27.52
N LEU A 170 30.93 -6.97 -26.80
CA LEU A 170 29.63 -7.42 -26.34
C LEU A 170 28.59 -6.35 -26.66
N PHE A 171 27.57 -6.73 -27.42
CA PHE A 171 26.37 -5.90 -27.61
C PHE A 171 25.22 -6.53 -26.81
N CYS A 172 24.81 -5.89 -25.72
CA CYS A 172 23.69 -6.31 -24.90
C CYS A 172 22.47 -5.45 -25.24
N TRP A 173 21.34 -6.09 -25.56
CA TRP A 173 20.11 -5.38 -25.96
C TRP A 173 18.91 -5.83 -25.14
N ASN A 174 18.20 -4.87 -24.55
CA ASN A 174 17.00 -5.03 -23.73
C ASN A 174 17.11 -6.18 -22.71
N ASN A 175 18.29 -6.33 -22.10
CA ASN A 175 18.57 -7.39 -21.17
C ASN A 175 19.58 -6.93 -20.12
N ASN A 176 19.30 -7.28 -18.86
CA ASN A 176 20.17 -7.03 -17.73
C ASN A 176 20.91 -8.32 -17.36
N ILE A 177 21.96 -8.65 -18.12
CA ILE A 177 22.73 -9.90 -17.93
C ILE A 177 23.45 -9.95 -16.58
N VAL A 178 23.79 -8.80 -15.99
CA VAL A 178 24.43 -8.73 -14.67
C VAL A 178 23.48 -9.22 -13.58
N ALA A 179 22.18 -8.90 -13.71
CA ALA A 179 21.15 -9.40 -12.80
C ALA A 179 20.66 -10.81 -13.14
N SER A 180 20.59 -11.18 -14.42
CA SER A 180 19.85 -12.38 -14.86
C SER A 180 20.71 -13.63 -15.11
N SER A 181 22.02 -13.49 -15.33
CA SER A 181 22.90 -14.59 -15.71
C SER A 181 23.48 -15.35 -14.52
N PRO A 182 23.82 -16.65 -14.67
CA PRO A 182 24.53 -17.42 -13.65
C PRO A 182 25.97 -16.93 -13.44
N GLU A 183 26.66 -17.50 -12.46
CA GLU A 183 28.07 -17.24 -12.18
C GLU A 183 28.39 -15.73 -12.05
N GLN A 184 27.48 -14.96 -11.43
CA GLN A 184 27.51 -13.49 -11.43
C GLN A 184 28.86 -12.89 -11.06
N LYS A 185 29.59 -13.49 -10.12
CA LYS A 185 30.93 -13.03 -9.72
C LYS A 185 31.95 -13.12 -10.86
N ARG A 186 31.96 -14.23 -11.60
CA ARG A 186 32.82 -14.42 -12.77
C ARG A 186 32.39 -13.49 -13.90
N LEU A 187 31.09 -13.42 -14.16
CA LEU A 187 30.53 -12.55 -15.19
C LEU A 187 30.91 -11.08 -14.99
N ARG A 188 30.68 -10.52 -13.79
CA ARG A 188 31.02 -9.12 -13.48
C ARG A 188 32.51 -8.85 -13.69
N LYS A 189 33.37 -9.76 -13.21
CA LYS A 189 34.82 -9.66 -13.42
C LYS A 189 35.19 -9.72 -14.92
N ALA A 190 34.48 -10.51 -15.71
CA ALA A 190 34.71 -10.58 -17.15
C ALA A 190 34.26 -9.29 -17.87
N LEU A 191 33.20 -8.64 -17.40
CA LEU A 191 32.72 -7.36 -17.91
C LEU A 191 33.64 -6.18 -17.55
N GLU A 192 34.40 -6.26 -16.46
CA GLU A 192 35.41 -5.27 -16.06
C GLU A 192 36.69 -5.28 -16.92
N ARG A 193 36.75 -6.12 -17.95
CA ARG A 193 37.89 -6.20 -18.86
C ARG A 193 38.06 -4.90 -19.66
N GLU A 194 39.19 -4.21 -19.48
CA GLU A 194 39.53 -3.01 -20.26
C GLU A 194 39.65 -3.26 -21.78
N ASP A 195 39.85 -4.51 -22.21
CA ASP A 195 39.97 -4.90 -23.62
C ASP A 195 38.66 -5.42 -24.23
N LEU A 196 37.54 -5.31 -23.51
CA LEU A 196 36.21 -5.71 -23.98
C LEU A 196 35.38 -4.47 -24.27
N PHE A 197 35.06 -4.25 -25.55
CA PHE A 197 34.17 -3.16 -25.96
C PHE A 197 32.70 -3.53 -25.71
N THR A 198 31.99 -2.74 -24.94
CA THR A 198 30.65 -3.07 -24.45
C THR A 198 29.64 -2.01 -24.85
N VAL A 199 28.54 -2.45 -25.46
CA VAL A 199 27.40 -1.61 -25.81
C VAL A 199 26.17 -2.15 -25.11
N SER A 200 25.43 -1.29 -24.42
CA SER A 200 24.15 -1.64 -23.80
C SER A 200 23.04 -0.80 -24.42
N LEU A 201 22.12 -1.46 -25.11
CA LEU A 201 20.86 -0.89 -25.60
C LEU A 201 19.76 -1.23 -24.60
N ASP A 202 19.24 -0.24 -23.88
CA ASP A 202 18.23 -0.50 -22.84
C ASP A 202 17.30 0.71 -22.64
N LEU A 203 16.15 0.45 -22.03
CA LEU A 203 15.14 1.44 -21.64
C LEU A 203 15.58 2.23 -20.41
N PHE A 204 16.34 1.59 -19.53
CA PHE A 204 16.75 2.14 -18.24
C PHE A 204 18.25 1.92 -18.01
N ALA A 205 18.83 2.71 -17.10
CA ALA A 205 20.19 2.46 -16.61
C ALA A 205 20.20 1.22 -15.68
N THR A 206 20.25 0.02 -16.27
CA THR A 206 20.24 -1.28 -15.57
C THR A 206 21.61 -1.62 -14.94
N ASP A 207 21.75 -2.74 -14.22
CA ASP A 207 23.07 -3.17 -13.71
C ASP A 207 24.09 -3.43 -14.84
N THR A 208 23.62 -3.78 -16.03
CA THR A 208 24.48 -4.02 -17.19
C THR A 208 24.99 -2.72 -17.81
N THR A 209 24.23 -1.62 -17.76
CA THR A 209 24.69 -0.33 -18.29
C THR A 209 25.89 0.23 -17.54
N ASP A 210 26.07 -0.16 -16.26
CA ASP A 210 27.19 0.29 -15.43
C ASP A 210 28.54 -0.26 -15.93
N TYR A 211 28.52 -1.28 -16.80
CA TYR A 211 29.71 -1.87 -17.43
C TYR A 211 29.85 -1.47 -18.91
N ALA A 212 28.97 -0.64 -19.45
CA ALA A 212 28.95 -0.32 -20.88
C ALA A 212 29.85 0.87 -21.24
N ASP A 213 30.62 0.75 -22.31
CA ASP A 213 31.33 1.88 -22.93
C ASP A 213 30.35 2.84 -23.63
N ILE A 214 29.30 2.28 -24.22
CA ILE A 214 28.22 3.03 -24.88
C ILE A 214 26.87 2.53 -24.37
N VAL A 215 26.04 3.47 -23.92
CA VAL A 215 24.63 3.22 -23.62
C VAL A 215 23.80 3.83 -24.75
N LEU A 216 22.99 3.00 -25.41
CA LEU A 216 22.04 3.43 -26.44
C LEU A 216 20.63 3.45 -25.84
N PRO A 217 19.89 4.56 -25.92
CA PRO A 217 18.53 4.62 -25.39
C PRO A 217 17.53 3.91 -26.32
N ALA A 218 16.86 2.89 -25.81
CA ALA A 218 15.77 2.20 -26.51
C ALA A 218 14.43 2.92 -26.30
N ALA A 219 13.57 2.94 -27.31
CA ALA A 219 12.18 3.36 -27.14
C ALA A 219 11.35 2.30 -26.38
N ASN A 220 10.42 2.75 -25.55
CA ASN A 220 9.44 1.91 -24.85
C ASN A 220 8.39 1.35 -25.82
N PHE A 221 7.80 0.19 -25.51
CA PHE A 221 6.72 -0.38 -26.30
C PHE A 221 5.49 0.56 -26.44
N LEU A 222 5.33 1.53 -25.53
CA LEU A 222 4.31 2.60 -25.64
C LEU A 222 4.63 3.66 -26.69
N GLU A 223 5.82 3.63 -27.29
CA GLU A 223 6.37 4.71 -28.13
C GLU A 223 6.45 4.34 -29.63
N PHE A 224 5.99 3.14 -30.00
CA PHE A 224 5.88 2.70 -31.39
C PHE A 224 4.74 1.69 -31.58
N ASP A 225 4.31 1.52 -32.83
CA ASP A 225 3.29 0.55 -33.20
C ASP A 225 3.90 -0.86 -33.29
N ASP A 226 3.23 -1.87 -32.75
CA ASP A 226 3.68 -3.27 -32.82
C ASP A 226 2.51 -4.28 -32.69
N LEU A 227 2.78 -5.57 -32.87
CA LEU A 227 1.84 -6.67 -32.65
C LEU A 227 2.21 -7.46 -31.38
N VAL A 228 1.25 -7.60 -30.47
CA VAL A 228 1.42 -8.41 -29.26
C VAL A 228 0.78 -9.78 -29.45
N ILE A 229 1.59 -10.83 -29.37
CA ILE A 229 1.14 -12.22 -29.51
C ILE A 229 1.22 -12.91 -28.15
N SER A 230 0.09 -13.43 -27.67
CA SER A 230 0.02 -14.07 -26.35
C SER A 230 0.86 -15.35 -26.27
N TYR A 231 1.47 -15.60 -25.11
CA TYR A 231 2.14 -16.88 -24.82
C TYR A 231 1.14 -18.04 -24.66
N PHE A 232 -0.07 -17.75 -24.19
CA PHE A 232 -1.03 -18.78 -23.73
C PHE A 232 -2.28 -18.89 -24.61
N ASN A 233 -2.62 -17.84 -25.35
CA ASN A 233 -3.84 -17.76 -26.14
C ASN A 233 -3.51 -17.63 -27.63
N TYR A 234 -4.40 -18.12 -28.47
CA TYR A 234 -4.36 -17.94 -29.92
C TYR A 234 -4.85 -16.54 -30.31
N SER A 235 -4.28 -15.50 -29.68
CA SER A 235 -4.70 -14.11 -29.82
C SER A 235 -3.57 -13.20 -30.27
N ILE A 236 -3.93 -12.23 -31.11
CA ILE A 236 -3.07 -11.14 -31.55
C ILE A 236 -3.72 -9.80 -31.17
N SER A 237 -2.93 -8.87 -30.65
CA SER A 237 -3.40 -7.55 -30.25
C SER A 237 -2.56 -6.47 -30.92
N ALA A 238 -3.17 -5.33 -31.24
CA ALA A 238 -2.42 -4.15 -31.61
C ALA A 238 -1.80 -3.49 -30.37
N GLN A 239 -0.49 -3.27 -30.39
CA GLN A 239 0.19 -2.32 -29.53
C GLN A 239 0.23 -1.00 -30.26
N VAL A 240 -0.63 -0.07 -29.87
CA VAL A 240 -0.73 1.23 -30.52
C VAL A 240 0.20 2.21 -29.84
N LYS A 241 1.00 2.92 -30.63
CA LYS A 241 1.83 4.02 -30.17
C LYS A 241 0.98 5.04 -29.39
N ALA A 242 1.35 5.27 -28.12
CA ALA A 242 0.70 6.21 -27.24
C ALA A 242 1.38 7.59 -27.23
N THR A 243 2.70 7.63 -27.44
CA THR A 243 3.51 8.86 -27.45
C THR A 243 4.73 8.71 -28.36
N GLU A 244 5.41 9.81 -28.67
CA GLU A 244 6.72 9.77 -29.33
C GLU A 244 7.81 9.32 -28.34
N PRO A 245 8.86 8.60 -28.80
CA PRO A 245 10.04 8.34 -27.99
C PRO A 245 10.70 9.64 -27.49
N PRO A 246 11.17 9.69 -26.23
CA PRO A 246 11.83 10.87 -25.70
C PRO A 246 13.25 11.06 -26.27
N ASP A 247 13.60 12.32 -26.54
CA ASP A 247 14.96 12.75 -26.92
C ASP A 247 15.58 11.94 -28.09
N GLU A 248 16.66 11.21 -27.82
CA GLU A 248 17.41 10.40 -28.79
C GLU A 248 16.99 8.91 -28.78
N ALA A 249 15.97 8.53 -27.98
CA ALA A 249 15.49 7.17 -27.93
C ALA A 249 14.87 6.76 -29.27
N LEU A 250 15.14 5.53 -29.70
CA LEU A 250 14.65 5.00 -30.98
C LEU A 250 14.10 3.58 -30.80
N PRO A 251 13.08 3.18 -31.59
CA PRO A 251 12.68 1.78 -31.67
C PRO A 251 13.87 0.90 -32.04
N ASN A 252 13.95 -0.30 -31.48
CA ASN A 252 15.07 -1.22 -31.72
C ASN A 252 15.30 -1.42 -33.23
N GLN A 253 14.23 -1.60 -33.99
CA GLN A 253 14.25 -1.79 -35.44
C GLN A 253 14.95 -0.62 -36.17
N GLU A 254 14.72 0.62 -35.74
CA GLU A 254 15.39 1.80 -36.30
C GLU A 254 16.88 1.82 -35.96
N ILE A 255 17.26 1.46 -34.73
CA ILE A 255 18.67 1.38 -34.31
C ILE A 255 19.42 0.36 -35.16
N PHE A 256 18.85 -0.84 -35.34
CA PHE A 256 19.47 -1.88 -36.19
C PHE A 256 19.46 -1.51 -37.67
N ARG A 257 18.46 -0.78 -38.17
CA ARG A 257 18.46 -0.23 -39.54
C ARG A 257 19.62 0.74 -39.75
N ARG A 258 19.87 1.65 -38.80
CA ARG A 258 21.01 2.58 -38.86
C ARG A 258 22.35 1.86 -38.74
N LEU A 259 22.44 0.87 -37.87
CA LEU A 259 23.63 0.04 -37.73
C LEU A 259 23.91 -0.72 -39.03
N ALA A 260 22.89 -1.29 -39.67
CA ALA A 260 23.02 -1.97 -40.95
C ALA A 260 23.55 -1.03 -42.04
N THR A 261 23.01 0.20 -42.12
CA THR A 261 23.54 1.25 -43.02
C THR A 261 25.00 1.59 -42.71
N ALA A 262 25.34 1.77 -41.43
CA ALA A 262 26.70 2.12 -41.01
C ALA A 262 27.72 1.01 -41.31
N MET A 263 27.29 -0.24 -41.24
CA MET A 263 28.09 -1.43 -41.57
C MET A 263 28.13 -1.71 -43.08
N GLY A 264 27.37 -0.97 -43.90
CA GLY A 264 27.35 -1.13 -45.35
C GLY A 264 26.53 -2.32 -45.85
N PHE A 265 25.62 -2.86 -45.03
CA PHE A 265 24.65 -3.86 -45.48
C PHE A 265 23.63 -3.25 -46.44
N THR A 266 23.11 -4.06 -47.37
CA THR A 266 22.24 -3.61 -48.47
C THR A 266 21.03 -4.51 -48.71
N GLU A 267 20.92 -5.59 -47.94
CA GLU A 267 19.86 -6.58 -47.98
C GLU A 267 18.51 -5.89 -47.67
N PRO A 268 17.54 -5.88 -48.60
CA PRO A 268 16.29 -5.14 -48.46
C PRO A 268 15.50 -5.46 -47.19
N GLU A 269 15.57 -6.72 -46.73
CA GLU A 269 14.91 -7.21 -45.52
C GLU A 269 15.36 -6.48 -44.27
N LEU A 270 16.63 -6.04 -44.21
CA LEU A 270 17.17 -5.27 -43.08
C LEU A 270 16.63 -3.84 -43.03
N PHE A 271 16.02 -3.35 -44.11
CA PHE A 271 15.52 -1.98 -44.25
C PHE A 271 14.00 -1.91 -44.42
N GLU A 272 13.30 -3.03 -44.29
CA GLU A 272 11.84 -3.06 -44.33
C GLU A 272 11.26 -2.20 -43.19
N SER A 273 10.20 -1.45 -43.48
CA SER A 273 9.56 -0.59 -42.48
C SER A 273 8.68 -1.40 -41.52
N ASP A 274 8.62 -0.96 -40.27
CA ASP A 274 7.82 -1.62 -39.23
C ASP A 274 6.34 -1.78 -39.66
N ALA A 275 5.78 -0.76 -40.32
CA ALA A 275 4.42 -0.82 -40.88
C ALA A 275 4.23 -1.89 -41.96
N SER A 276 5.24 -2.11 -42.81
CA SER A 276 5.22 -3.17 -43.84
C SER A 276 5.30 -4.55 -43.20
N ILE A 277 6.19 -4.73 -42.22
CA ILE A 277 6.33 -5.97 -41.45
C ILE A 277 4.99 -6.30 -40.77
N ILE A 278 4.41 -5.35 -40.03
CA ILE A 278 3.12 -5.52 -39.35
C ILE A 278 2.02 -5.92 -40.35
N ALA A 279 1.92 -5.23 -41.50
CA ALA A 279 0.92 -5.54 -42.51
C ALA A 279 1.10 -6.96 -43.09
N ASN A 280 2.34 -7.37 -43.34
CA ASN A 280 2.66 -8.71 -43.82
C ASN A 280 2.30 -9.79 -42.79
N LEU A 281 2.62 -9.57 -41.51
CA LEU A 281 2.26 -10.49 -40.44
C LEU A 281 0.74 -10.63 -40.29
N LEU A 282 -0.01 -9.52 -40.29
CA LEU A 282 -1.47 -9.56 -40.23
C LEU A 282 -2.08 -10.32 -41.42
N LYS A 283 -1.52 -10.12 -42.61
CA LYS A 283 -1.93 -10.87 -43.81
C LYS A 283 -1.73 -12.37 -43.66
N GLN A 284 -0.61 -12.81 -43.06
CA GLN A 284 -0.35 -14.23 -42.79
C GLN A 284 -1.37 -14.83 -41.80
N THR A 285 -1.81 -14.06 -40.80
CA THR A 285 -2.86 -14.52 -39.87
C THR A 285 -4.24 -14.65 -40.51
N GLY A 286 -4.55 -13.83 -41.52
CA GLY A 286 -5.85 -13.86 -42.23
C GLY A 286 -7.05 -13.36 -41.42
N THR A 287 -6.82 -12.63 -40.32
CA THR A 287 -7.86 -12.37 -39.30
C THR A 287 -8.47 -10.99 -39.31
N VAL A 288 -7.68 -9.98 -39.67
CA VAL A 288 -8.06 -8.59 -39.81
C VAL A 288 -7.35 -8.01 -41.04
N LEU A 289 -7.97 -7.02 -41.68
CA LEU A 289 -7.51 -6.51 -42.98
C LEU A 289 -6.21 -5.70 -42.87
N ASP A 290 -6.04 -4.95 -41.77
CA ASP A 290 -4.91 -4.06 -41.54
C ASP A 290 -4.75 -3.72 -40.05
N PHE A 291 -3.61 -3.09 -39.72
CA PHE A 291 -3.30 -2.68 -38.36
C PHE A 291 -4.31 -1.66 -37.80
N ALA A 292 -4.75 -0.69 -38.62
CA ALA A 292 -5.73 0.30 -38.20
C ALA A 292 -7.08 -0.31 -37.76
N SER A 293 -7.49 -1.40 -38.41
CA SER A 293 -8.66 -2.18 -38.02
C SER A 293 -8.41 -2.93 -36.71
N LEU A 294 -7.24 -3.56 -36.56
CA LEU A 294 -6.86 -4.23 -35.32
C LEU A 294 -6.80 -3.25 -34.14
N SER A 295 -6.21 -2.07 -34.30
CA SER A 295 -6.10 -1.02 -33.29
C SER A 295 -7.46 -0.57 -32.74
N LYS A 296 -8.50 -0.59 -33.57
CA LYS A 296 -9.87 -0.27 -33.13
C LYS A 296 -10.54 -1.41 -32.37
N ILE A 297 -10.20 -2.66 -32.71
CA ILE A 297 -10.79 -3.86 -32.10
C ILE A 297 -10.02 -4.26 -30.82
N GLY A 298 -8.74 -3.93 -30.74
CA GLY A 298 -7.83 -4.30 -29.65
C GLY A 298 -7.21 -5.68 -29.88
N THR A 299 -7.88 -6.72 -29.38
CA THR A 299 -7.40 -8.11 -29.41
C THR A 299 -8.36 -8.99 -30.19
N VAL A 300 -7.83 -9.81 -31.10
CA VAL A 300 -8.59 -10.81 -31.85
C VAL A 300 -7.96 -12.18 -31.71
N ASN A 301 -8.78 -13.23 -31.70
CA ASN A 301 -8.27 -14.59 -31.86
C ASN A 301 -7.94 -14.82 -33.33
N TYR A 302 -6.73 -15.30 -33.63
CA TYR A 302 -6.37 -15.53 -35.03
C TYR A 302 -6.99 -16.82 -35.60
N THR A 303 -7.58 -17.67 -34.76
CA THR A 303 -8.43 -18.78 -35.19
C THR A 303 -9.61 -18.98 -34.24
N ALA A 304 -10.80 -19.16 -34.81
CA ALA A 304 -12.00 -19.59 -34.08
C ALA A 304 -12.10 -21.12 -33.97
N GLN A 305 -11.29 -21.86 -34.74
CA GLN A 305 -11.27 -23.32 -34.74
C GLN A 305 -10.14 -23.84 -33.85
N PRO A 306 -10.37 -24.91 -33.06
CA PRO A 306 -9.31 -25.56 -32.29
C PRO A 306 -8.13 -25.96 -33.17
N VAL A 307 -6.92 -25.57 -32.79
CA VAL A 307 -5.70 -26.03 -33.47
C VAL A 307 -5.40 -27.45 -33.01
N ILE A 308 -5.56 -28.41 -33.93
CA ILE A 308 -5.25 -29.82 -33.69
C ILE A 308 -3.77 -30.04 -34.03
N GLN A 309 -2.94 -30.27 -33.02
CA GLN A 309 -1.53 -30.58 -33.26
C GLN A 309 -1.39 -31.97 -33.88
N PHE A 310 -0.61 -32.05 -34.98
CA PHE A 310 -0.39 -33.28 -35.76
C PHE A 310 -1.70 -33.92 -36.24
N ALA A 311 -2.62 -33.12 -36.80
CA ALA A 311 -3.94 -33.58 -37.25
C ALA A 311 -3.88 -34.69 -38.33
N ASP A 312 -2.82 -34.71 -39.13
CA ASP A 312 -2.56 -35.70 -40.17
C ASP A 312 -1.72 -36.90 -39.67
N LEU A 313 -1.34 -36.88 -38.39
CA LEU A 313 -0.47 -37.86 -37.75
C LEU A 313 0.87 -38.05 -38.49
N GLN A 314 1.37 -36.99 -39.13
CA GLN A 314 2.72 -36.92 -39.69
C GLN A 314 3.66 -36.24 -38.71
N PHE A 315 4.78 -36.87 -38.41
CA PHE A 315 5.75 -36.36 -37.44
C PHE A 315 7.05 -35.98 -38.13
N PRO A 316 7.68 -34.84 -37.74
CA PRO A 316 8.94 -34.38 -38.32
C PRO A 316 10.13 -35.19 -37.77
N THR A 317 10.09 -36.50 -37.97
CA THR A 317 11.12 -37.47 -37.58
C THR A 317 11.58 -38.24 -38.83
N PRO A 318 12.79 -38.83 -38.83
CA PRO A 318 13.27 -39.61 -39.97
C PRO A 318 12.33 -40.76 -40.38
N SER A 319 11.63 -41.37 -39.42
CA SER A 319 10.66 -42.44 -39.68
C SER A 319 9.25 -41.97 -40.07
N GLY A 320 8.94 -40.67 -39.95
CA GLY A 320 7.57 -40.14 -40.07
C GLY A 320 6.63 -40.54 -38.91
N LYS A 321 7.15 -41.22 -37.88
CA LYS A 321 6.44 -41.69 -36.68
C LYS A 321 6.96 -41.00 -35.41
N ILE A 322 6.25 -41.12 -34.30
CA ILE A 322 6.78 -40.70 -32.99
C ILE A 322 7.86 -41.69 -32.54
N GLU A 323 9.11 -41.26 -32.56
CA GLU A 323 10.24 -42.09 -32.12
C GLU A 323 10.42 -41.97 -30.60
N ILE A 324 9.78 -42.88 -29.86
CA ILE A 324 9.93 -42.97 -28.40
C ILE A 324 11.38 -43.37 -28.06
N ALA A 325 11.87 -44.40 -28.74
CA ALA A 325 13.27 -44.81 -28.71
C ALA A 325 13.94 -44.52 -30.07
N SER A 326 15.07 -43.81 -30.05
CA SER A 326 15.78 -43.39 -31.27
C SER A 326 17.29 -43.40 -31.08
N SER A 327 18.03 -43.79 -32.13
CA SER A 327 19.50 -43.72 -32.16
C SER A 327 20.01 -42.28 -32.11
N SER A 328 19.18 -41.30 -32.48
CA SER A 328 19.52 -39.88 -32.37
C SER A 328 19.80 -39.46 -30.92
N PHE A 329 19.10 -40.06 -29.95
CA PHE A 329 19.36 -39.80 -28.52
C PHE A 329 20.66 -40.46 -28.05
N GLU A 330 20.97 -41.67 -28.53
CA GLU A 330 22.23 -42.35 -28.21
C GLU A 330 23.44 -41.56 -28.76
N LEU A 331 23.32 -41.04 -29.98
CA LEU A 331 24.33 -40.16 -30.59
C LEU A 331 24.52 -38.84 -29.80
N ALA A 332 23.47 -38.37 -29.13
CA ALA A 332 23.52 -37.23 -28.21
C ALA A 332 23.99 -37.60 -26.79
N GLY A 333 24.39 -38.85 -26.54
CA GLY A 333 24.86 -39.32 -25.22
C GLY A 333 23.74 -39.59 -24.21
N LEU A 334 22.49 -39.74 -24.67
CA LEU A 334 21.30 -39.94 -23.84
C LEU A 334 20.79 -41.39 -23.94
N PRO A 335 20.01 -41.86 -22.95
CA PRO A 335 19.30 -43.12 -23.06
C PRO A 335 18.39 -43.15 -24.30
N ARG A 336 18.44 -44.27 -25.02
CA ARG A 336 17.67 -44.48 -26.26
C ARG A 336 16.18 -44.23 -26.06
N ALA A 337 15.58 -44.81 -25.01
CA ALA A 337 14.20 -44.58 -24.58
C ALA A 337 14.13 -43.70 -23.31
N PRO A 338 13.01 -43.00 -23.05
CA PRO A 338 12.84 -42.20 -21.83
C PRO A 338 12.89 -43.07 -20.58
N GLN A 339 13.39 -42.53 -19.48
CA GLN A 339 13.67 -43.26 -18.25
C GLN A 339 12.87 -42.72 -17.06
N PRO A 340 12.49 -43.57 -16.08
CA PRO A 340 11.77 -43.19 -14.85
C PRO A 340 12.69 -42.51 -13.82
N PHE A 341 13.64 -41.70 -14.28
CA PHE A 341 14.64 -41.08 -13.40
C PHE A 341 14.03 -39.96 -12.56
N ALA A 342 14.57 -39.80 -11.36
CA ALA A 342 14.34 -38.64 -10.53
C ALA A 342 15.69 -38.14 -10.02
N ASP A 343 15.85 -36.83 -9.99
CA ASP A 343 17.03 -36.22 -9.39
C ASP A 343 17.12 -36.64 -7.92
N ALA A 344 18.35 -36.94 -7.48
CA ALA A 344 18.60 -37.29 -6.09
C ALA A 344 18.09 -36.16 -5.16
N ARG A 345 17.59 -36.53 -3.98
CA ARG A 345 17.25 -35.54 -2.94
C ARG A 345 18.54 -34.85 -2.48
N PRO A 346 18.50 -33.55 -2.14
CA PRO A 346 19.64 -32.86 -1.58
C PRO A 346 20.21 -33.61 -0.36
N ALA A 347 21.50 -33.93 -0.40
CA ALA A 347 22.19 -34.64 0.67
C ALA A 347 22.65 -33.68 1.78
N ASN A 348 23.02 -34.23 2.95
CA ASN A 348 23.67 -33.50 4.05
C ASN A 348 22.87 -32.29 4.59
N GLY A 349 21.54 -32.32 4.46
CA GLY A 349 20.69 -31.23 4.94
C GLY A 349 20.70 -29.98 4.04
N LYS A 350 21.17 -30.08 2.78
CA LYS A 350 21.01 -29.02 1.79
C LYS A 350 19.54 -28.82 1.40
N LEU A 351 19.25 -27.67 0.81
CA LEU A 351 17.96 -27.33 0.22
C LEU A 351 18.11 -27.14 -1.28
N ARG A 352 17.10 -27.58 -2.05
CA ARG A 352 16.99 -27.27 -3.48
C ARG A 352 16.30 -25.91 -3.65
N VAL A 353 16.88 -25.02 -4.45
CA VAL A 353 16.37 -23.65 -4.66
C VAL A 353 15.46 -23.63 -5.88
N LEU A 354 14.24 -23.11 -5.70
CA LEU A 354 13.36 -22.69 -6.79
C LEU A 354 13.34 -21.17 -6.88
N SER A 355 13.44 -20.64 -8.09
CA SER A 355 13.49 -19.19 -8.33
C SER A 355 12.44 -18.68 -9.32
N PRO A 356 11.14 -18.78 -8.96
CA PRO A 356 10.07 -18.24 -9.79
C PRO A 356 10.12 -16.71 -9.85
N ALA A 357 9.38 -16.14 -10.81
CA ALA A 357 9.07 -14.72 -10.82
C ALA A 357 8.29 -14.33 -9.56
N SER A 358 8.48 -13.11 -9.07
CA SER A 358 7.66 -12.59 -7.98
C SER A 358 6.29 -12.14 -8.50
N PRO A 359 5.29 -11.92 -7.63
CA PRO A 359 4.01 -11.34 -8.05
C PRO A 359 4.12 -9.94 -8.69
N TRP A 360 5.25 -9.25 -8.48
CA TRP A 360 5.47 -7.85 -8.88
C TRP A 360 6.51 -7.70 -10.00
N LEU A 361 7.35 -8.72 -10.20
CA LEU A 361 8.42 -8.73 -11.20
C LEU A 361 8.39 -10.04 -11.99
N MET A 362 8.03 -9.95 -13.27
CA MET A 362 8.10 -11.09 -14.19
C MET A 362 9.55 -11.51 -14.50
N ASN A 363 10.45 -10.52 -14.59
CA ASN A 363 11.86 -10.63 -14.90
C ASN A 363 12.63 -9.47 -14.23
N SER A 364 13.84 -9.14 -14.68
CA SER A 364 14.61 -8.00 -14.18
C SER A 364 14.28 -6.68 -14.87
N SER A 365 13.15 -6.53 -15.54
CA SER A 365 12.71 -5.22 -16.06
C SER A 365 12.02 -4.42 -14.95
N TYR A 366 12.09 -3.09 -15.02
CA TYR A 366 11.45 -2.17 -14.07
C TYR A 366 11.92 -2.29 -12.60
N GLY A 367 13.10 -2.84 -12.35
CA GLY A 367 13.67 -2.88 -10.99
C GLY A 367 13.95 -1.50 -10.39
N ASN A 368 14.05 -0.48 -11.24
CA ASN A 368 14.17 0.93 -10.88
C ASN A 368 12.85 1.62 -10.49
N ASP A 369 11.69 0.99 -10.70
CA ASP A 369 10.40 1.56 -10.31
C ASP A 369 10.24 1.47 -8.78
N SER A 370 10.12 2.63 -8.11
CA SER A 370 10.03 2.69 -6.65
C SER A 370 8.78 2.01 -6.10
N LYS A 371 7.65 2.03 -6.82
CA LYS A 371 6.42 1.35 -6.39
C LYS A 371 6.60 -0.16 -6.41
N ILE A 372 7.35 -0.68 -7.39
CA ILE A 372 7.72 -2.10 -7.41
C ILE A 372 8.73 -2.39 -6.29
N GLY A 373 9.73 -1.53 -6.10
CA GLY A 373 10.70 -1.59 -5.01
C GLY A 373 10.05 -1.73 -3.63
N ASP A 374 9.07 -0.88 -3.33
CA ASP A 374 8.31 -0.88 -2.07
C ASP A 374 7.55 -2.20 -1.85
N ARG A 375 7.07 -2.84 -2.93
CA ARG A 375 6.30 -4.09 -2.87
C ARG A 375 7.18 -5.33 -2.71
N ILE A 376 8.39 -5.31 -3.25
CA ILE A 376 9.35 -6.42 -3.16
C ILE A 376 10.29 -6.30 -1.95
N SER A 377 10.27 -5.18 -1.24
CA SER A 377 10.98 -4.88 0.02
C SER A 377 12.31 -5.64 0.22
N TYR A 378 12.38 -6.57 1.17
CA TYR A 378 13.57 -7.37 1.50
C TYR A 378 13.66 -8.66 0.67
N ALA A 379 14.88 -9.17 0.46
CA ALA A 379 15.08 -10.44 -0.24
C ALA A 379 14.73 -11.62 0.68
N ASP A 380 13.63 -12.32 0.37
CA ASP A 380 13.10 -13.39 1.20
C ASP A 380 13.47 -14.80 0.69
N VAL A 381 13.56 -15.74 1.63
CA VAL A 381 13.55 -17.18 1.37
C VAL A 381 12.32 -17.82 2.01
N LEU A 382 11.47 -18.42 1.18
CA LEU A 382 10.30 -19.15 1.65
C LEU A 382 10.67 -20.60 1.97
N LEU A 383 10.32 -21.04 3.17
CA LEU A 383 10.56 -22.39 3.69
C LEU A 383 9.26 -23.02 4.19
N ASN A 384 9.17 -24.35 4.09
CA ASN A 384 8.10 -25.08 4.75
C ASN A 384 8.18 -24.87 6.29
N PRO A 385 7.05 -24.67 7.01
CA PRO A 385 7.08 -24.54 8.47
C PRO A 385 7.78 -25.71 9.19
N LYS A 386 7.62 -26.95 8.71
CA LYS A 386 8.29 -28.13 9.27
C LYS A 386 9.80 -28.13 9.01
N GLU A 387 10.21 -27.64 7.84
CA GLU A 387 11.63 -27.47 7.48
C GLU A 387 12.30 -26.40 8.32
N ALA A 388 11.63 -25.27 8.55
CA ALA A 388 12.13 -24.21 9.40
C ALA A 388 12.23 -24.68 10.86
N GLN A 389 11.21 -25.39 11.36
CA GLN A 389 11.19 -25.93 12.72
C GLN A 389 12.32 -26.95 12.95
N SER A 390 12.56 -27.88 12.01
CA SER A 390 13.63 -28.89 12.15
C SER A 390 15.03 -28.25 12.19
N ARG A 391 15.16 -27.04 11.64
CA ARG A 391 16.40 -26.25 11.60
C ARG A 391 16.50 -25.18 12.69
N GLY A 392 15.48 -25.03 13.54
CA GLY A 392 15.44 -23.98 14.56
C GLY A 392 15.33 -22.55 13.98
N LEU A 393 14.75 -22.41 12.79
CA LEU A 393 14.53 -21.13 12.12
C LEU A 393 13.09 -20.65 12.35
N ALA A 394 12.92 -19.37 12.67
CA ALA A 394 11.62 -18.71 12.79
C ALA A 394 11.36 -17.74 11.63
N ALA A 395 10.09 -17.39 11.39
CA ALA A 395 9.75 -16.32 10.47
C ALA A 395 10.50 -15.03 10.86
N GLY A 396 11.09 -14.38 9.86
CA GLY A 396 11.89 -13.19 10.02
C GLY A 396 13.36 -13.42 10.40
N THR A 397 13.81 -14.65 10.60
CA THR A 397 15.21 -14.96 10.90
C THR A 397 16.09 -14.60 9.68
N PRO A 398 17.15 -13.80 9.85
CA PRO A 398 18.14 -13.59 8.79
C PRO A 398 18.99 -14.85 8.62
N VAL A 399 19.13 -15.30 7.37
CA VAL A 399 19.85 -16.52 7.00
C VAL A 399 20.77 -16.25 5.83
N LEU A 400 21.87 -16.99 5.76
CA LEU A 400 22.76 -17.01 4.62
C LEU A 400 22.51 -18.31 3.83
N LEU A 401 22.13 -18.17 2.57
CA LEU A 401 22.19 -19.26 1.60
C LEU A 401 23.57 -19.25 0.95
N SER A 402 24.22 -20.41 0.87
CA SER A 402 25.56 -20.51 0.31
C SER A 402 25.77 -21.81 -0.46
N ASN A 403 26.57 -21.75 -1.51
CA ASN A 403 27.15 -22.93 -2.17
C ASN A 403 28.56 -22.60 -2.69
N ASN A 404 29.11 -23.46 -3.56
CA ASN A 404 30.43 -23.27 -4.13
C ASN A 404 30.51 -22.10 -5.14
N THR A 405 29.38 -21.57 -5.61
CA THR A 405 29.32 -20.46 -6.56
C THR A 405 29.27 -19.10 -5.85
N GLY A 406 28.49 -19.00 -4.78
CA GLY A 406 28.31 -17.74 -4.06
C GLY A 406 27.45 -17.84 -2.81
N GLU A 407 27.14 -16.67 -2.27
CA GLU A 407 26.40 -16.51 -1.01
C GLU A 407 25.34 -15.41 -1.17
N LEU A 408 24.20 -15.57 -0.50
CA LEU A 408 23.09 -14.64 -0.55
C LEU A 408 22.38 -14.57 0.82
N SER A 409 22.35 -13.38 1.41
CA SER A 409 21.65 -13.15 2.69
C SER A 409 20.17 -12.87 2.43
N LEU A 410 19.31 -13.60 3.14
CA LEU A 410 17.86 -13.55 2.97
C LEU A 410 17.16 -13.58 4.33
N LYS A 411 15.86 -13.27 4.33
CA LYS A 411 15.00 -13.37 5.51
C LYS A 411 14.03 -14.53 5.36
N VAL A 412 13.88 -15.33 6.42
CA VAL A 412 12.99 -16.50 6.40
C VAL A 412 11.52 -16.06 6.38
N VAL A 413 10.77 -16.58 5.41
CA VAL A 413 9.30 -16.53 5.35
C VAL A 413 8.78 -17.96 5.38
N LEU A 414 7.72 -18.21 6.15
CA LEU A 414 7.15 -19.55 6.26
C LEU A 414 5.96 -19.70 5.31
N SER A 415 5.96 -20.78 4.52
CA SER A 415 4.88 -21.08 3.58
C SER A 415 4.70 -22.58 3.40
N GLU A 416 3.46 -23.05 3.53
CA GLU A 416 3.09 -24.44 3.26
C GLU A 416 3.09 -24.78 1.76
N ASP A 417 3.12 -23.76 0.90
CA ASP A 417 3.23 -23.94 -0.56
C ASP A 417 4.60 -24.48 -1.00
N VAL A 418 5.60 -24.48 -0.11
CA VAL A 418 6.95 -24.98 -0.38
C VAL A 418 7.12 -26.34 0.30
N PRO A 419 7.53 -27.42 -0.40
CA PRO A 419 7.76 -28.71 0.24
C PRO A 419 9.03 -28.72 1.09
N CYS A 420 9.12 -29.63 2.07
CA CYS A 420 10.36 -29.85 2.84
C CYS A 420 11.52 -30.24 1.90
N GLY A 421 12.74 -29.81 2.23
CA GLY A 421 13.93 -29.95 1.38
C GLY A 421 14.03 -28.93 0.23
N VAL A 422 13.11 -27.96 0.16
CA VAL A 422 13.10 -26.90 -0.87
C VAL A 422 13.11 -25.51 -0.23
N ALA A 423 13.84 -24.60 -0.85
CA ALA A 423 13.83 -23.16 -0.58
C ALA A 423 13.31 -22.43 -1.81
N LEU A 424 12.40 -21.47 -1.65
CA LEU A 424 11.93 -20.64 -2.76
C LEU A 424 12.43 -19.21 -2.58
N VAL A 425 13.12 -18.68 -3.60
CA VAL A 425 13.69 -17.33 -3.61
C VAL A 425 13.34 -16.65 -4.92
N TYR A 426 12.55 -15.57 -4.88
CA TYR A 426 12.11 -14.89 -6.10
C TYR A 426 13.28 -14.28 -6.91
N LYS A 427 13.22 -14.42 -8.24
CA LYS A 427 14.18 -13.81 -9.18
C LYS A 427 13.80 -12.37 -9.55
N GLY A 428 14.68 -11.68 -10.28
CA GLY A 428 14.37 -10.41 -10.95
C GLY A 428 14.89 -9.14 -10.27
N ARG A 429 15.44 -9.25 -9.05
CA ARG A 429 16.00 -8.10 -8.31
C ARG A 429 17.27 -7.57 -8.99
N TRP A 430 17.43 -6.25 -9.06
CA TRP A 430 18.66 -5.59 -9.53
C TRP A 430 19.70 -5.62 -8.42
N PRO A 431 20.86 -6.29 -8.61
CA PRO A 431 21.91 -6.31 -7.61
C PRO A 431 22.30 -4.92 -7.09
N LYS A 432 22.41 -3.90 -7.93
CA LYS A 432 22.83 -2.55 -7.51
C LYS A 432 21.83 -1.83 -6.61
N LEU A 433 20.56 -2.25 -6.62
CA LEU A 433 19.50 -1.73 -5.75
C LEU A 433 19.25 -2.63 -4.53
N ASP A 434 19.84 -3.84 -4.50
CA ASP A 434 19.71 -4.75 -3.37
C ASP A 434 20.82 -4.48 -2.34
N PRO A 435 20.51 -4.40 -1.03
CA PRO A 435 21.52 -4.21 0.01
C PRO A 435 22.65 -5.25 -0.01
N ASN A 436 22.39 -6.46 -0.53
CA ASN A 436 23.39 -7.51 -0.64
C ASN A 436 24.30 -7.38 -1.87
N HIS A 437 24.05 -6.43 -2.77
CA HIS A 437 24.69 -6.33 -4.08
C HIS A 437 24.65 -7.63 -4.91
N ALA A 438 23.63 -8.46 -4.66
CA ALA A 438 23.47 -9.80 -5.21
C ALA A 438 21.99 -10.18 -5.28
N ASN A 439 21.67 -11.18 -6.11
CA ASN A 439 20.35 -11.80 -6.16
C ASN A 439 20.51 -13.32 -6.27
N VAL A 440 19.40 -14.06 -6.41
CA VAL A 440 19.41 -15.54 -6.44
C VAL A 440 20.36 -16.16 -7.47
N ASN A 441 20.69 -15.45 -8.56
CA ASN A 441 21.60 -15.96 -9.59
C ASN A 441 23.07 -16.04 -9.13
N VAL A 442 23.44 -15.40 -8.02
CA VAL A 442 24.78 -15.56 -7.41
C VAL A 442 25.05 -17.00 -6.96
N LEU A 443 23.97 -17.76 -6.70
CA LEU A 443 24.01 -19.17 -6.30
C LEU A 443 23.99 -20.12 -7.50
N ASN A 444 23.80 -19.63 -8.73
CA ASN A 444 23.60 -20.47 -9.91
C ASN A 444 24.96 -20.81 -10.58
N PRO A 445 25.37 -22.09 -10.60
CA PRO A 445 26.68 -22.51 -11.13
C PRO A 445 26.75 -22.55 -12.67
N GLY A 446 25.66 -22.26 -13.40
CA GLY A 446 25.66 -22.34 -14.86
C GLY A 446 25.59 -23.78 -15.41
N ASN A 447 24.97 -24.71 -14.66
CA ASN A 447 24.80 -26.07 -15.14
C ASN A 447 23.77 -26.15 -16.28
N LYS A 448 24.05 -27.03 -17.25
CA LYS A 448 23.18 -27.30 -18.40
C LYS A 448 22.36 -28.59 -18.22
N THR A 449 21.23 -28.62 -18.90
CA THR A 449 20.38 -29.81 -19.04
C THR A 449 21.02 -30.86 -19.94
N ASP A 450 20.62 -32.12 -19.77
CA ASP A 450 21.02 -33.27 -20.57
C ASP A 450 20.75 -33.12 -22.09
N LEU A 451 19.72 -32.34 -22.46
CA LEU A 451 19.39 -32.03 -23.85
C LEU A 451 19.14 -30.52 -24.04
N ALA A 452 19.47 -30.00 -25.22
CA ALA A 452 19.16 -28.62 -25.67
C ALA A 452 19.83 -27.47 -24.88
N GLU A 453 20.86 -27.75 -24.09
CA GLU A 453 21.70 -26.75 -23.39
C GLU A 453 20.93 -25.73 -22.52
N SER A 454 19.78 -26.11 -21.98
CA SER A 454 18.95 -25.26 -21.11
C SER A 454 19.56 -25.10 -19.72
N SER A 455 19.01 -24.21 -18.88
CA SER A 455 19.53 -23.95 -17.53
C SER A 455 19.00 -24.92 -16.49
N CYS A 456 19.86 -25.44 -15.62
CA CYS A 456 19.49 -26.26 -14.45
C CYS A 456 19.21 -25.44 -13.18
N VAL A 457 18.64 -24.24 -13.33
CA VAL A 457 18.44 -23.31 -12.20
C VAL A 457 17.54 -23.86 -11.08
N HIS A 458 16.67 -24.84 -11.35
CA HIS A 458 15.84 -25.48 -10.32
C HIS A 458 16.50 -26.69 -9.64
N ALA A 459 17.76 -26.98 -9.97
CA ALA A 459 18.61 -27.96 -9.29
C ALA A 459 19.75 -27.31 -8.49
N VAL A 460 19.72 -25.99 -8.31
CA VAL A 460 20.68 -25.31 -7.45
C VAL A 460 20.47 -25.80 -6.01
N GLU A 461 21.52 -26.34 -5.40
CA GLU A 461 21.50 -26.79 -4.02
C GLU A 461 22.34 -25.87 -3.14
N VAL A 462 21.82 -25.55 -1.97
CA VAL A 462 22.42 -24.60 -1.03
C VAL A 462 22.42 -25.14 0.39
N ASP A 463 23.43 -24.72 1.14
CA ASP A 463 23.42 -24.75 2.60
C ASP A 463 22.66 -23.52 3.12
N ILE A 464 21.97 -23.68 4.24
CA ILE A 464 21.28 -22.59 4.92
C ILE A 464 21.81 -22.48 6.34
N THR A 465 22.27 -21.30 6.71
CA THR A 465 22.80 -21.03 8.06
C THR A 465 22.13 -19.80 8.65
N PRO A 466 21.68 -19.84 9.93
CA PRO A 466 21.27 -18.63 10.63
C PRO A 466 22.45 -17.68 10.70
N ILE A 467 22.22 -16.40 10.42
CA ILE A 467 23.21 -15.36 10.67
C ILE A 467 23.17 -15.07 12.18
N SER A 468 23.78 -15.95 12.99
CA SER A 468 24.09 -15.63 14.40
C SER A 468 25.09 -14.50 14.40
N ALA A 469 24.95 -13.49 15.27
CA ALA A 469 25.92 -12.40 15.39
C ALA A 469 27.35 -12.97 15.57
N ILE A 470 28.12 -13.05 14.47
CA ILE A 470 29.49 -13.58 14.46
C ILE A 470 30.39 -12.56 15.15
N SER A 471 31.16 -13.07 16.11
CA SER A 471 32.24 -12.35 16.79
C SER A 471 33.27 -11.80 15.79
N SER A 472 33.63 -10.54 15.99
CA SER A 472 34.76 -9.80 15.43
C SER A 472 35.98 -10.63 15.01
N SER A 473 36.21 -10.78 13.71
CA SER A 473 37.57 -10.79 13.11
C SER A 473 37.57 -10.82 11.57
N ALA A 474 36.87 -9.89 10.91
CA ALA A 474 37.20 -9.39 9.57
C ALA A 474 36.23 -8.25 9.27
N LYS A 475 36.77 -7.09 8.91
CA LYS A 475 36.03 -5.85 8.62
C LYS A 475 34.90 -6.09 7.61
N SER A 476 33.66 -5.92 8.06
CA SER A 476 32.52 -5.34 7.35
C SER A 476 31.25 -5.68 8.15
N SER A 477 31.02 -4.97 9.25
CA SER A 477 29.83 -5.13 10.08
C SER A 477 29.14 -3.78 10.22
N ALA A 478 28.39 -3.38 9.21
CA ALA A 478 27.32 -2.40 9.38
C ALA A 478 26.03 -3.18 9.61
N ALA A 479 25.78 -3.53 10.87
CA ALA A 479 24.43 -3.82 11.32
C ALA A 479 23.59 -2.57 11.04
N THR A 480 22.56 -2.65 10.21
CA THR A 480 21.57 -1.57 10.07
C THR A 480 20.73 -1.52 11.34
N LEU A 481 21.30 -0.84 12.34
CA LEU A 481 20.54 -0.02 13.27
C LEU A 481 19.59 0.88 12.44
N PRO A 482 18.42 1.30 12.98
CA PRO A 482 17.64 2.35 12.33
C PRO A 482 18.57 3.53 12.03
N VAL A 483 18.74 3.85 10.75
CA VAL A 483 19.59 4.95 10.31
C VAL A 483 18.93 6.22 10.81
N LYS A 484 19.63 6.99 11.65
CA LYS A 484 19.11 8.28 12.10
C LYS A 484 19.04 9.21 10.89
N THR A 485 17.99 10.01 10.78
CA THR A 485 17.77 10.89 9.61
C THR A 485 17.92 12.35 10.02
N ALA A 486 18.71 13.12 9.26
CA ALA A 486 18.85 14.56 9.44
C ALA A 486 18.39 15.27 8.17
N LEU A 487 17.30 16.03 8.26
CA LEU A 487 16.81 16.84 7.16
C LEU A 487 17.36 18.26 7.28
N CYS A 488 17.99 18.75 6.21
CA CYS A 488 18.57 20.09 6.14
C CYS A 488 17.82 20.93 5.10
N LEU A 489 17.07 21.94 5.53
CA LEU A 489 16.47 22.93 4.64
C LEU A 489 17.48 24.05 4.37
N ARG A 490 17.76 24.33 3.10
CA ARG A 490 18.68 25.38 2.66
C ARG A 490 17.99 26.31 1.66
N HIS A 491 18.27 27.62 1.76
CA HIS A 491 17.66 28.64 0.90
C HIS A 491 18.56 29.08 -0.25
N VAL A 492 19.87 28.83 -0.11
CA VAL A 492 20.87 29.08 -1.15
C VAL A 492 21.87 27.93 -1.14
N ALA A 493 22.24 27.44 -2.33
CA ALA A 493 23.06 26.24 -2.47
C ALA A 493 24.47 26.31 -1.84
N PHE A 494 24.97 27.52 -1.54
CA PHE A 494 26.28 27.74 -0.94
C PHE A 494 26.25 27.85 0.60
N GLU A 495 25.07 27.96 1.21
CA GLU A 495 24.91 27.77 2.67
C GLU A 495 24.74 26.27 2.92
N ASP A 496 25.77 25.66 3.50
CA ASP A 496 25.83 24.24 3.83
C ASP A 496 26.04 24.04 5.33
N LEU A 497 25.93 22.79 5.81
CA LEU A 497 26.13 22.45 7.22
C LEU A 497 27.59 22.60 7.69
N GLY A 498 28.53 22.95 6.82
CA GLY A 498 29.94 23.19 7.14
C GLY A 498 30.54 22.16 8.09
N THR A 499 30.92 22.60 9.28
CA THR A 499 31.54 21.79 10.34
C THR A 499 30.56 20.82 11.03
N PHE A 500 29.24 20.98 10.86
CA PHE A 500 28.23 20.11 11.48
C PHE A 500 28.03 18.80 10.72
N GLU A 501 28.14 18.81 9.39
CA GLU A 501 27.92 17.61 8.56
C GLU A 501 28.85 16.43 8.89
N PRO A 502 30.18 16.64 9.08
CA PRO A 502 31.07 15.56 9.53
C PRO A 502 30.64 14.93 10.87
N ILE A 503 30.10 15.73 11.79
CA ILE A 503 29.66 15.28 13.12
C ILE A 503 28.40 14.43 13.00
N LEU A 504 27.45 14.85 12.15
CA LEU A 504 26.24 14.08 11.85
C LEU A 504 26.57 12.73 11.22
N ASN A 505 27.47 12.73 10.24
CA ASN A 505 27.96 11.51 9.58
C ASN A 505 28.65 10.56 10.58
N GLU A 506 29.49 11.09 11.49
CA GLU A 506 30.14 10.31 12.54
C GLU A 506 29.13 9.70 13.54
N ARG A 507 28.03 10.42 13.82
CA ARG A 507 26.95 10.00 14.73
C ARG A 507 25.89 9.12 14.06
N GLY A 508 26.09 8.74 12.80
CA GLY A 508 25.21 7.83 12.06
C GLY A 508 23.92 8.47 11.53
N TYR A 509 23.90 9.80 11.39
CA TYR A 509 22.82 10.50 10.70
C TYR A 509 23.04 10.46 9.18
N GLN A 510 21.99 10.10 8.44
CA GLN A 510 21.90 10.33 7.01
C GLN A 510 21.37 11.75 6.75
N VAL A 511 22.24 12.63 6.27
CA VAL A 511 21.90 14.01 5.93
C VAL A 511 21.23 14.07 4.56
N THR A 512 20.05 14.70 4.50
CA THR A 512 19.34 15.01 3.24
C THR A 512 19.18 16.51 3.12
N TYR A 513 19.67 17.12 2.04
CA TYR A 513 19.45 18.54 1.76
C TYR A 513 18.18 18.74 0.92
N MET A 514 17.37 19.73 1.30
CA MET A 514 16.26 20.23 0.50
C MET A 514 16.42 21.74 0.27
N GLU A 515 16.29 22.12 -0.99
CA GLU A 515 16.37 23.50 -1.49
C GLU A 515 14.99 24.16 -1.38
N ALA A 516 14.88 25.16 -0.50
CA ALA A 516 13.66 25.93 -0.30
C ALA A 516 13.27 26.64 -1.61
N GLY A 517 12.03 26.44 -2.05
CA GLY A 517 11.51 26.97 -3.32
C GLY A 517 11.79 26.12 -4.56
N ALA A 518 12.66 25.10 -4.49
CA ALA A 518 12.87 24.14 -5.59
C ALA A 518 12.31 22.75 -5.26
N ASN A 519 12.38 22.33 -3.99
CA ASN A 519 11.77 21.09 -3.53
C ASN A 519 10.37 21.35 -2.94
N ASP A 520 9.47 20.36 -3.06
CA ASP A 520 8.13 20.43 -2.48
C ASP A 520 8.19 20.19 -0.97
N LEU A 521 8.22 21.29 -0.19
CA LEU A 521 8.26 21.24 1.27
C LEU A 521 6.97 20.71 1.88
N THR A 522 5.84 20.73 1.15
CA THR A 522 4.55 20.24 1.65
C THR A 522 4.47 18.71 1.69
N ALA A 523 5.34 18.03 0.94
CA ALA A 523 5.47 16.58 0.95
C ALA A 523 6.31 16.04 2.13
N ILE A 524 6.98 16.93 2.88
CA ILE A 524 7.80 16.54 4.03
C ILE A 524 6.88 16.27 5.22
N ASN A 525 7.00 15.09 5.84
CA ASN A 525 6.45 14.87 7.18
C ASN A 525 7.38 15.51 8.23
N PRO A 526 6.98 16.62 8.89
CA PRO A 526 7.85 17.32 9.84
C PRO A 526 8.25 16.50 11.07
N LEU A 527 7.57 15.39 11.34
CA LEU A 527 7.78 14.57 12.54
C LEU A 527 8.69 13.36 12.31
N GLU A 528 8.94 12.99 11.05
CA GLU A 528 9.72 11.80 10.69
C GLU A 528 11.23 11.98 10.89
N PRO A 529 11.87 13.09 10.46
CA PRO A 529 13.32 13.23 10.62
C PRO A 529 13.71 13.23 12.09
N ASP A 530 14.74 12.44 12.45
CA ASP A 530 15.31 12.45 13.81
C ASP A 530 15.89 13.82 14.17
N LEU A 531 16.34 14.60 13.18
CA LEU A 531 16.84 15.97 13.31
C LEU A 531 16.39 16.83 12.12
N LEU A 532 15.94 18.06 12.38
CA LEU A 532 15.71 19.10 11.37
C LEU A 532 16.68 20.25 11.60
N ILE A 533 17.37 20.67 10.54
CA ILE A 533 18.21 21.88 10.52
C ILE A 533 17.69 22.81 9.42
N VAL A 534 17.44 24.07 9.76
CA VAL A 534 17.03 25.11 8.80
C VAL A 534 18.14 26.15 8.74
N LEU A 535 18.77 26.28 7.57
CA LEU A 535 19.89 27.18 7.33
C LEU A 535 19.44 28.62 7.07
N GLY A 536 20.41 29.50 6.85
CA GLY A 536 20.18 30.89 6.51
C GLY A 536 19.78 31.07 5.04
N GLY A 537 19.45 32.32 4.73
CA GLY A 537 19.13 32.75 3.38
C GLY A 537 18.96 34.28 3.31
N PRO A 538 19.16 34.88 2.13
CA PRO A 538 19.06 36.32 1.91
C PRO A 538 17.60 36.77 1.73
N ILE A 539 16.69 36.27 2.57
CA ILE A 539 15.23 36.47 2.47
C ILE A 539 14.68 36.83 3.85
N GLY A 540 13.76 37.79 3.92
CA GLY A 540 13.04 38.12 5.14
C GLY A 540 11.87 37.18 5.38
N VAL A 541 11.68 36.71 6.61
CA VAL A 541 10.59 35.78 6.95
C VAL A 541 9.17 36.33 6.69
N TYR A 542 9.05 37.65 6.56
CA TYR A 542 7.80 38.35 6.27
C TYR A 542 7.56 38.58 4.77
N GLU A 543 8.49 38.21 3.88
CA GLU A 543 8.39 38.36 2.42
C GLU A 543 7.55 37.23 1.79
N LEU A 544 6.43 36.89 2.42
CA LEU A 544 5.58 35.72 2.09
C LEU A 544 4.90 35.80 0.72
N ASP A 545 4.77 37.00 0.16
CA ASP A 545 4.17 37.22 -1.16
C ASP A 545 5.20 37.04 -2.27
N ASP A 546 6.45 37.46 -2.01
CA ASP A 546 7.57 37.31 -2.96
C ASP A 546 8.15 35.89 -2.91
N TYR A 547 8.13 35.25 -1.74
CA TYR A 547 8.62 33.89 -1.50
C TYR A 547 7.55 33.01 -0.82
N PRO A 548 6.56 32.51 -1.58
CA PRO A 548 5.43 31.76 -1.02
C PRO A 548 5.82 30.50 -0.25
N PHE A 549 6.96 29.86 -0.59
CA PHE A 549 7.45 28.65 0.09
C PHE A 549 7.78 28.89 1.58
N LEU A 550 7.99 30.15 2.00
CA LEU A 550 8.17 30.50 3.42
C LEU A 550 6.93 30.13 4.24
N LYS A 551 5.72 30.15 3.66
CA LYS A 551 4.48 29.72 4.34
C LYS A 551 4.55 28.23 4.68
N ASP A 552 5.11 27.43 3.78
CA ASP A 552 5.25 25.99 3.96
C ASP A 552 6.33 25.67 4.99
N GLU A 553 7.45 26.41 4.99
CA GLU A 553 8.50 26.28 6.01
C GLU A 553 8.00 26.64 7.42
N ILE A 554 7.25 27.74 7.55
CA ILE A 554 6.66 28.14 8.83
C ILE A 554 5.69 27.06 9.32
N ALA A 555 4.81 26.55 8.45
CA ALA A 555 3.85 25.50 8.82
C ALA A 555 4.54 24.17 9.21
N LEU A 556 5.65 23.83 8.55
CA LEU A 556 6.49 22.67 8.87
C LEU A 556 7.11 22.83 10.27
N LEU A 557 7.70 24.00 10.55
CA LEU A 557 8.30 24.32 11.84
C LEU A 557 7.26 24.42 12.97
N GLU A 558 6.08 24.97 12.72
CA GLU A 558 4.98 25.02 13.70
C GLU A 558 4.67 23.62 14.24
N LYS A 559 4.47 22.65 13.34
CA LYS A 559 4.20 21.25 13.71
C LYS A 559 5.34 20.63 14.51
N ARG A 560 6.60 20.86 14.09
CA ARG A 560 7.78 20.24 14.71
C ARG A 560 8.13 20.84 16.06
N LEU A 561 8.03 22.16 16.21
CA LEU A 561 8.31 22.87 17.47
C LEU A 561 7.25 22.59 18.53
N VAL A 562 5.98 22.39 18.14
CA VAL A 562 4.91 21.96 19.06
C VAL A 562 5.17 20.55 19.59
N ALA A 563 5.74 19.67 18.77
CA ALA A 563 6.11 18.31 19.17
C ALA A 563 7.41 18.24 20.00
N ASP A 564 8.10 19.37 20.24
CA ASP A 564 9.41 19.43 20.91
C ASP A 564 10.40 18.41 20.31
N LEU A 565 10.45 18.28 18.98
CA LEU A 565 11.39 17.40 18.30
C LEU A 565 12.71 18.13 17.99
N PRO A 566 13.87 17.43 17.96
CA PRO A 566 15.16 18.03 17.65
C PRO A 566 15.16 18.95 16.43
N THR A 567 15.39 20.25 16.68
CA THR A 567 15.29 21.28 15.64
C THR A 567 16.32 22.39 15.89
N LEU A 568 17.14 22.68 14.88
CA LEU A 568 18.11 23.77 14.90
C LEU A 568 17.79 24.77 13.78
N GLY A 569 17.50 26.01 14.14
CA GLY A 569 17.35 27.10 13.18
C GLY A 569 18.56 28.02 13.21
N ILE A 570 19.15 28.31 12.05
CA ILE A 570 20.34 29.15 11.90
C ILE A 570 19.99 30.36 11.02
N CYS A 571 20.33 31.56 11.47
CA CYS A 571 20.03 32.83 10.79
C CYS A 571 18.55 32.95 10.39
N LEU A 572 18.20 32.82 9.10
CA LEU A 572 16.81 32.78 8.64
C LEU A 572 16.01 31.64 9.28
N GLY A 573 16.62 30.45 9.47
CA GLY A 573 15.98 29.35 10.20
C GLY A 573 15.60 29.71 11.64
N CYS A 574 16.41 30.51 12.34
CA CYS A 574 16.06 31.02 13.67
C CYS A 574 14.85 31.97 13.61
N GLN A 575 14.81 32.86 12.62
CA GLN A 575 13.70 33.78 12.40
C GLN A 575 12.41 33.05 12.02
N LEU A 576 12.50 32.00 11.19
CA LEU A 576 11.39 31.12 10.84
C LEU A 576 10.84 30.41 12.07
N MET A 577 11.70 29.91 12.97
CA MET A 577 11.26 29.34 14.26
C MET A 577 10.53 30.37 15.13
N VAL A 578 11.03 31.59 15.23
CA VAL A 578 10.35 32.67 15.98
C VAL A 578 8.96 32.93 15.42
N ARG A 579 8.85 33.02 14.09
CA ARG A 579 7.59 33.28 13.40
C ARG A 579 6.59 32.14 13.63
N ALA A 580 7.06 30.89 13.54
CA ALA A 580 6.28 29.69 13.84
C ALA A 580 5.82 29.63 15.31
N LEU A 581 6.60 30.17 16.25
CA LEU A 581 6.21 30.31 17.66
C LEU A 581 5.31 31.52 17.93
N GLY A 582 4.84 32.21 16.89
CA GLY A 582 3.88 33.30 16.98
C GLY A 582 4.47 34.66 17.38
N ALA A 583 5.79 34.81 17.40
CA ALA A 583 6.46 36.08 17.70
C ALA A 583 6.82 36.87 16.42
N SER A 584 7.08 38.17 16.59
CA SER A 584 7.38 39.08 15.50
C SER A 584 8.85 39.08 15.12
N VAL A 585 9.12 39.04 13.82
CA VAL A 585 10.43 39.28 13.20
C VAL A 585 10.28 40.52 12.31
N TYR A 586 11.26 41.42 12.37
CA TYR A 586 11.21 42.70 11.67
C TYR A 586 12.62 43.23 11.35
N PRO A 587 12.77 44.03 10.29
CA PRO A 587 14.06 44.60 9.94
C PRO A 587 14.50 45.63 10.98
N SER A 588 15.76 45.53 11.41
CA SER A 588 16.30 46.41 12.46
C SER A 588 16.75 47.79 11.93
N GLY A 589 16.83 47.94 10.60
CA GLY A 589 17.36 49.13 9.93
C GLY A 589 18.89 49.21 9.90
N ARG A 590 19.60 48.22 10.45
CA ARG A 590 21.07 48.06 10.39
C ARG A 590 21.41 46.59 10.14
N LYS A 591 22.56 46.30 9.53
CA LYS A 591 23.02 44.92 9.31
C LYS A 591 24.19 44.59 10.23
N GLU A 592 24.17 43.41 10.85
CA GLU A 592 25.29 42.83 11.57
C GLU A 592 25.90 41.73 10.69
N ILE A 593 26.89 42.11 9.87
CA ILE A 593 27.62 41.21 8.98
C ILE A 593 29.09 41.23 9.35
N GLY A 594 29.64 40.07 9.73
CA GLY A 594 31.05 39.90 10.07
C GLY A 594 31.26 39.25 11.44
N TRP A 595 32.51 39.26 11.89
CA TRP A 595 32.95 38.57 13.10
C TRP A 595 32.78 39.47 14.33
N ALA A 596 31.84 39.14 15.23
CA ALA A 596 31.56 39.90 16.45
C ALA A 596 31.29 38.99 17.66
N PRO A 597 31.68 39.38 18.89
CA PRO A 597 31.47 38.57 20.08
C PRO A 597 29.98 38.48 20.44
N LEU A 598 29.57 37.33 20.98
CA LEU A 598 28.27 37.19 21.65
C LEU A 598 28.30 37.83 23.05
N ILE A 599 27.16 37.88 23.72
CA ILE A 599 27.02 38.21 25.13
C ILE A 599 26.06 37.18 25.71
N LEU A 600 26.59 36.15 26.38
CA LEU A 600 25.76 35.07 26.92
C LEU A 600 25.01 35.51 28.18
N THR A 601 23.73 35.18 28.25
CA THR A 601 22.93 35.28 29.48
C THR A 601 23.38 34.22 30.49
N THR A 602 22.87 34.27 31.72
CA THR A 602 23.09 33.20 32.71
C THR A 602 22.66 31.83 32.16
N ALA A 603 21.53 31.78 31.47
CA ALA A 603 21.05 30.55 30.82
C ALA A 603 21.95 30.13 29.64
N GLY A 604 22.45 31.08 28.84
CA GLY A 604 23.40 30.81 27.77
C GLY A 604 24.73 30.21 28.25
N LYS A 605 25.24 30.66 29.40
CA LYS A 605 26.46 30.09 30.02
C LYS A 605 26.25 28.66 30.53
N MET A 606 25.00 28.25 30.74
CA MET A 606 24.65 26.89 31.17
C MET A 606 24.25 25.99 29.99
N SER A 607 24.00 26.55 28.81
CA SER A 607 23.63 25.81 27.61
C SER A 607 24.88 25.40 26.80
N PRO A 608 24.72 24.64 25.70
CA PRO A 608 25.83 24.34 24.79
C PRO A 608 26.54 25.58 24.24
N LEU A 609 25.90 26.76 24.25
CA LEU A 609 26.51 28.02 23.78
C LEU A 609 27.71 28.46 24.62
N ALA A 610 27.93 27.88 25.81
CA ALA A 610 29.13 28.12 26.60
C ALA A 610 30.44 27.79 25.84
N GLU A 611 30.38 26.88 24.86
CA GLU A 611 31.53 26.59 23.98
C GLU A 611 31.86 27.75 23.03
N LEU A 612 30.88 28.63 22.78
CA LEU A 612 30.98 29.82 21.92
C LEU A 612 31.17 31.11 22.75
N ALA A 613 31.69 30.98 23.98
CA ALA A 613 31.74 32.09 24.90
C ALA A 613 32.55 33.29 24.34
N PRO A 614 32.11 34.54 24.59
CA PRO A 614 32.64 35.74 23.95
C PRO A 614 34.12 35.99 24.22
N GLU A 615 34.58 35.60 25.41
CA GLU A 615 35.98 35.64 25.85
C GLU A 615 36.91 34.72 25.05
N LEU A 616 36.38 33.80 24.24
CA LEU A 616 37.16 32.80 23.52
C LEU A 616 37.39 33.19 22.05
N THR A 617 36.35 33.54 21.28
CA THR A 617 36.46 34.00 19.86
C THR A 617 35.17 34.68 19.39
N PRO A 618 35.22 35.73 18.54
CA PRO A 618 34.04 36.27 17.85
C PRO A 618 33.31 35.21 17.01
N VAL A 619 31.99 35.34 16.87
CA VAL A 619 31.17 34.48 16.00
C VAL A 619 30.83 35.20 14.69
N LEU A 620 30.49 34.45 13.64
CA LEU A 620 30.07 35.05 12.37
C LEU A 620 28.58 35.41 12.41
N HIS A 621 28.29 36.70 12.26
CA HIS A 621 26.93 37.21 12.05
C HIS A 621 26.70 37.50 10.57
N TRP A 622 25.49 37.23 10.08
CA TRP A 622 25.10 37.55 8.71
C TRP A 622 23.58 37.84 8.62
N HIS A 623 23.11 38.88 9.32
CA HIS A 623 21.68 39.21 9.35
C HIS A 623 21.42 40.72 9.46
N GLY A 624 20.23 41.15 9.06
CA GLY A 624 19.73 42.52 9.25
C GLY A 624 18.40 42.60 10.02
N ASP A 625 17.78 41.45 10.26
CA ASP A 625 16.49 41.33 10.91
C ASP A 625 16.68 40.97 12.39
N THR A 626 15.77 41.47 13.21
CA THR A 626 15.70 41.15 14.64
C THR A 626 14.32 40.61 14.98
N PHE A 627 14.16 40.10 16.19
CA PHE A 627 12.90 39.54 16.63
C PHE A 627 12.56 39.82 18.09
N ASP A 628 11.28 39.67 18.42
CA ASP A 628 10.81 39.57 19.78
C ASP A 628 10.96 38.13 20.29
N LEU A 629 11.44 37.96 21.53
CA LEU A 629 11.62 36.63 22.10
C LEU A 629 10.25 35.92 22.23
N PRO A 630 10.07 34.72 21.67
CA PRO A 630 8.82 33.98 21.78
C PRO A 630 8.39 33.75 23.24
N GLN A 631 7.08 33.83 23.50
CA GLN A 631 6.57 33.62 24.85
C GLN A 631 6.84 32.18 25.31
N GLY A 632 7.62 32.03 26.39
CA GLY A 632 8.04 30.73 26.91
C GLY A 632 9.41 30.25 26.41
N ALA A 633 10.04 30.96 25.48
CA ALA A 633 11.42 30.69 25.08
C ALA A 633 12.43 31.20 26.13
N VAL A 634 13.55 30.49 26.27
CA VAL A 634 14.65 30.88 27.17
C VAL A 634 15.67 31.68 26.38
N HIS A 635 15.93 32.91 26.78
CA HIS A 635 16.92 33.79 26.13
C HIS A 635 18.36 33.38 26.48
N LEU A 636 19.20 33.12 25.47
CA LEU A 636 20.54 32.56 25.66
C LEU A 636 21.68 33.54 25.35
N ALA A 637 21.56 34.38 24.33
CA ALA A 637 22.64 35.27 23.92
C ALA A 637 22.14 36.57 23.28
N ALA A 638 22.93 37.62 23.41
CA ALA A 638 22.79 38.92 22.72
C ALA A 638 24.11 39.26 21.98
N SER A 639 24.13 40.36 21.23
CA SER A 639 25.36 41.03 20.78
C SER A 639 25.37 42.48 21.25
N ALA A 640 26.39 43.25 20.88
CA ALA A 640 26.42 44.69 21.18
C ALA A 640 25.26 45.44 20.49
N GLU A 641 24.86 44.99 19.30
CA GLU A 641 23.86 45.66 18.46
C GLU A 641 22.46 45.03 18.61
N PHE A 642 22.36 43.72 18.85
CA PHE A 642 21.07 43.00 18.86
C PHE A 642 20.79 42.31 20.19
N LYS A 643 19.57 42.52 20.69
CA LYS A 643 19.15 42.00 21.99
C LYS A 643 19.00 40.48 22.03
N HIS A 644 18.57 39.85 20.92
CA HIS A 644 18.31 38.42 20.86
C HIS A 644 19.14 37.80 19.73
N GLN A 645 20.12 36.98 20.10
CA GLN A 645 21.00 36.25 19.19
C GLN A 645 20.82 34.73 19.29
N ALA A 646 20.29 34.24 20.41
CA ALA A 646 19.93 32.83 20.53
C ALA A 646 18.84 32.61 21.59
N PHE A 647 18.02 31.59 21.37
CA PHE A 647 17.02 31.12 22.32
C PHE A 647 16.87 29.59 22.29
N ALA A 648 16.40 29.01 23.39
CA ALA A 648 15.95 27.63 23.44
C ALA A 648 14.42 27.56 23.56
N TRP A 649 13.84 26.54 22.93
CA TRP A 649 12.43 26.19 23.03
C TRP A 649 12.31 24.71 23.39
N GLY A 650 11.49 24.41 24.40
CA GLY A 650 11.35 23.04 24.90
C GLY A 650 12.67 22.44 25.38
N LYS A 651 12.84 21.14 25.17
CA LYS A 651 14.05 20.39 25.51
C LYS A 651 14.99 20.24 24.33
N HIS A 652 14.48 20.21 23.11
CA HIS A 652 15.24 19.76 21.95
C HIS A 652 15.43 20.83 20.86
N CYS A 653 14.88 22.04 21.01
CA CYS A 653 14.95 23.06 19.96
C CYS A 653 15.86 24.25 20.32
N LEU A 654 16.66 24.70 19.36
CA LEU A 654 17.60 25.81 19.51
C LEU A 654 17.55 26.74 18.28
N GLY A 655 17.40 28.05 18.50
CA GLY A 655 17.47 29.06 17.47
C GLY A 655 18.74 29.91 17.63
N LEU A 656 19.52 30.04 16.55
CA LEU A 656 20.75 30.84 16.48
C LEU A 656 20.59 31.90 15.38
N GLN A 657 20.64 33.19 15.71
CA GLN A 657 20.58 34.29 14.74
C GLN A 657 21.92 34.47 13.99
N PHE A 658 22.97 33.79 14.43
CA PHE A 658 24.33 33.82 13.89
C PHE A 658 24.74 32.43 13.39
N HIS A 659 25.86 32.34 12.68
CA HIS A 659 26.33 31.12 12.04
C HIS A 659 27.42 30.43 12.86
N ALA A 660 27.14 29.21 13.31
CA ALA A 660 28.04 28.36 14.11
C ALA A 660 28.62 27.18 13.33
N GLU A 661 28.03 26.90 12.18
CA GLU A 661 28.34 25.81 11.27
C GLU A 661 29.52 26.11 10.33
N VAL A 662 29.83 27.39 10.11
CA VAL A 662 30.75 27.81 9.05
C VAL A 662 32.16 27.22 9.13
N SER A 663 32.71 26.92 7.94
CA SER A 663 34.12 26.55 7.75
C SER A 663 34.87 27.60 6.95
N ARG A 664 36.18 27.68 7.16
CA ARG A 664 37.12 28.54 6.43
C ARG A 664 37.03 28.32 4.93
N GLN A 665 36.90 27.07 4.48
CA GLN A 665 36.77 26.73 3.07
C GLN A 665 35.39 27.11 2.50
N GLY A 666 34.33 27.04 3.32
CA GLY A 666 32.97 27.40 2.91
C GLY A 666 32.77 28.89 2.68
N LEU A 667 33.42 29.73 3.49
CA LEU A 667 33.13 31.17 3.52
C LEU A 667 33.45 31.91 2.21
N GLU A 668 34.41 31.42 1.42
CA GLU A 668 34.72 32.05 0.13
C GLU A 668 33.51 32.02 -0.82
N ARG A 669 32.67 30.97 -0.76
CA ARG A 669 31.44 30.87 -1.54
C ARG A 669 30.41 31.92 -1.12
N TRP A 670 30.39 32.28 0.16
CA TRP A 670 29.49 33.31 0.71
C TRP A 670 29.93 34.69 0.28
N LEU A 671 31.23 34.97 0.30
CA LEU A 671 31.78 36.25 -0.19
C LEU A 671 31.43 36.48 -1.66
N ILE A 672 31.41 35.43 -2.47
CA ILE A 672 30.99 35.48 -3.88
C ILE A 672 29.47 35.65 -3.97
N GLY A 673 28.69 34.78 -3.30
CA GLY A 673 27.23 34.75 -3.34
C GLY A 673 26.58 36.04 -2.85
N HIS A 674 27.16 36.69 -1.85
CA HIS A 674 26.66 37.94 -1.25
C HIS A 674 27.38 39.19 -1.75
N THR A 675 28.07 39.14 -2.90
CA THR A 675 28.84 40.30 -3.42
C THR A 675 28.02 41.60 -3.45
N LEU A 676 26.74 41.53 -3.85
CA LEU A 676 25.87 42.71 -3.90
C LEU A 676 25.54 43.27 -2.51
N GLU A 677 25.22 42.40 -1.55
CA GLU A 677 24.94 42.79 -0.17
C GLU A 677 26.18 43.39 0.50
N ILE A 678 27.35 42.80 0.27
CA ILE A 678 28.60 43.30 0.84
C ILE A 678 28.92 44.70 0.31
N ASN A 679 28.80 44.90 -1.01
CA ASN A 679 29.13 46.19 -1.64
C ASN A 679 28.12 47.30 -1.32
N THR A 680 26.91 46.96 -0.90
CA THR A 680 25.85 47.93 -0.56
C THR A 680 25.77 48.22 0.94
N THR A 681 26.47 47.47 1.78
CA THR A 681 26.51 47.67 3.24
C THR A 681 27.64 48.64 3.63
N PRO A 682 27.33 49.83 4.18
CA PRO A 682 28.35 50.82 4.53
C PRO A 682 29.39 50.27 5.53
N GLY A 683 30.68 50.41 5.21
CA GLY A 683 31.78 50.01 6.09
C GLY A 683 32.22 48.54 5.98
N LEU A 684 31.53 47.74 5.17
CA LEU A 684 31.88 46.34 4.91
C LEU A 684 32.81 46.23 3.69
N SER A 685 33.81 45.34 3.75
CA SER A 685 34.64 45.03 2.58
C SER A 685 35.01 43.56 2.54
N VAL A 686 35.04 42.98 1.34
CA VAL A 686 35.47 41.58 1.12
C VAL A 686 36.89 41.36 1.66
N THR A 687 37.78 42.34 1.48
CA THR A 687 39.16 42.29 1.99
C THR A 687 39.20 42.16 3.51
N GLN A 688 38.39 42.94 4.23
CA GLN A 688 38.30 42.87 5.68
C GLN A 688 37.70 41.55 6.14
N LEU A 689 36.59 41.10 5.53
CA LEU A 689 35.96 39.82 5.85
C LEU A 689 36.90 38.63 5.64
N ARG A 690 37.69 38.61 4.54
CA ARG A 690 38.72 37.58 4.33
C ARG A 690 39.80 37.62 5.40
N ALA A 691 40.28 38.80 5.77
CA ALA A 691 41.31 38.96 6.80
C ALA A 691 40.82 38.51 8.19
N ASP A 692 39.59 38.86 8.56
CA ASP A 692 39.00 38.42 9.83
C ASP A 692 38.72 36.92 9.84
N THR A 693 38.28 36.36 8.71
CA THR A 693 38.09 34.91 8.57
C THR A 693 39.39 34.15 8.72
N GLU A 694 40.47 34.62 8.09
CA GLU A 694 41.81 34.03 8.26
C GLU A 694 42.25 34.03 9.73
N LYS A 695 41.90 35.09 10.46
CA LYS A 695 42.26 35.28 11.86
C LYS A 695 41.47 34.39 12.82
N TRP A 696 40.17 34.21 12.60
CA TRP A 696 39.26 33.62 13.59
C TRP A 696 38.79 32.20 13.25
N SER A 697 38.65 31.84 11.97
CA SER A 697 38.01 30.60 11.53
C SER A 697 38.60 29.33 12.16
N ALA A 698 39.94 29.20 12.24
CA ALA A 698 40.57 28.00 12.77
C ALA A 698 40.25 27.73 14.26
N THR A 699 40.01 28.78 15.05
CA THR A 699 39.58 28.64 16.45
C THR A 699 38.08 28.42 16.51
N TYR A 700 37.33 29.14 15.68
CA TYR A 700 35.87 29.07 15.66
C TYR A 700 35.34 27.71 15.18
N GLU A 701 35.95 27.09 14.17
CA GLU A 701 35.57 25.73 13.70
C GLU A 701 35.65 24.70 14.83
N LYS A 702 36.67 24.80 15.70
CA LYS A 702 36.81 23.92 16.87
C LYS A 702 35.71 24.16 17.90
N GLN A 703 35.36 25.43 18.13
CA GLN A 703 34.30 25.82 19.05
C GLN A 703 32.91 25.44 18.52
N GLY A 704 32.63 25.67 17.23
CA GLY A 704 31.41 25.25 16.54
C GLY A 704 31.24 23.73 16.60
N THR A 705 32.32 22.97 16.36
CA THR A 705 32.33 21.50 16.53
C THR A 705 32.02 21.08 17.96
N ALA A 706 32.64 21.71 18.97
CA ALA A 706 32.39 21.42 20.38
C ALA A 706 30.95 21.76 20.79
N PHE A 707 30.46 22.94 20.39
CA PHE A 707 29.09 23.41 20.59
C PHE A 707 28.08 22.40 20.04
N PHE A 708 28.21 22.03 18.76
CA PHE A 708 27.25 21.16 18.09
C PHE A 708 27.30 19.74 18.64
N THR A 709 28.49 19.21 18.94
CA THR A 709 28.65 17.91 19.60
C THR A 709 27.96 17.88 20.96
N ARG A 710 28.11 18.94 21.75
CA ARG A 710 27.50 19.06 23.08
C ARG A 710 25.98 19.17 23.01
N TRP A 711 25.46 19.97 22.08
CA TRP A 711 24.02 20.07 21.85
C TRP A 711 23.43 18.74 21.35
N LEU A 712 24.03 18.13 20.32
CA LEU A 712 23.59 16.86 19.75
C LEU A 712 23.57 15.74 20.79
N THR A 713 24.61 15.65 21.64
CA THR A 713 24.63 14.68 22.75
C THR A 713 23.48 14.92 23.73
N SER A 714 23.14 16.18 24.04
CA SER A 714 22.07 16.51 24.98
C SER A 714 20.67 16.11 24.52
N ILE A 715 20.46 16.00 23.20
CA ILE A 715 19.18 15.59 22.61
C ILE A 715 19.11 14.08 22.29
N GLU A 716 20.24 13.36 22.34
CA GLU A 716 20.31 11.91 22.07
C GLU A 716 20.17 11.03 23.33
N ASP A 717 20.60 11.50 24.50
CA ASP A 717 20.64 10.70 25.73
C ASP A 717 19.26 10.57 26.43
N LYS A 718 18.53 9.48 26.13
CA LYS A 718 17.23 9.15 26.73
C LYS A 718 17.27 8.70 28.21
N GLY A 719 18.43 8.71 28.88
CA GLY A 719 18.63 8.07 30.20
C GLY A 719 19.48 8.82 31.23
N SER A 720 19.98 10.01 30.92
CA SER A 720 20.79 10.81 31.86
C SER A 720 19.93 11.88 32.53
N ALA A 721 19.84 11.85 33.86
CA ALA A 721 19.41 12.98 34.67
C ALA A 721 20.48 14.08 34.64
N THR A 722 20.72 14.69 33.48
CA THR A 722 21.37 15.99 33.37
C THR A 722 20.28 17.04 33.34
N ALA A 723 20.36 17.96 34.30
CA ALA A 723 19.29 18.87 34.69
C ALA A 723 18.62 19.56 33.48
N PRO A 724 17.27 19.69 33.47
CA PRO A 724 16.61 20.54 32.50
C PRO A 724 17.17 21.97 32.57
N LEU A 725 17.19 22.66 31.43
CA LEU A 725 17.39 24.10 31.31
C LEU A 725 16.23 24.84 32.03
N THR A 726 16.14 24.71 33.34
CA THR A 726 15.21 25.43 34.21
C THR A 726 16.04 26.09 35.30
N VAL A 727 16.32 27.39 35.15
CA VAL A 727 16.79 28.22 36.25
C VAL A 727 15.56 28.55 37.10
N SER A 728 15.53 28.01 38.31
CA SER A 728 14.55 28.38 39.33
C SER A 728 14.85 29.79 39.82
N GLU A 729 13.89 30.70 39.70
CA GLU A 729 13.81 31.85 40.62
C GLU A 729 12.87 31.51 41.77
N SER A 730 13.45 31.54 42.96
CA SER A 730 12.82 31.24 44.23
C SER A 730 12.01 32.42 44.78
N ASN A 731 10.92 32.05 45.45
CA ASN A 731 10.24 32.75 46.56
C ASN A 731 9.13 33.76 46.23
N GLY A 732 7.90 33.24 46.31
CA GLY A 732 6.70 33.99 46.65
C GLY A 732 5.52 33.04 46.83
N HIS A 733 5.30 32.57 48.06
CA HIS A 733 4.21 31.68 48.49
C HIS A 733 2.91 31.78 47.68
N LEU A 734 2.38 30.65 47.21
CA LEU A 734 0.96 30.28 47.35
C LEU A 734 0.75 28.79 47.01
N GLN A 735 -0.15 28.16 47.77
CA GLN A 735 -0.40 26.72 47.87
C GLN A 735 -0.64 26.01 46.53
N LEU A 736 0.05 24.90 46.29
CA LEU A 736 -0.29 23.92 45.25
C LEU A 736 -1.52 23.11 45.71
N LYS A 737 -2.70 23.50 45.24
CA LYS A 737 -3.80 22.55 44.99
C LYS A 737 -3.56 21.93 43.61
N GLY A 738 -3.61 20.61 43.52
CA GLY A 738 -3.42 19.89 42.26
C GLY A 738 -4.40 20.34 41.18
N ASN A 739 -3.89 20.66 40.00
CA ASN A 739 -4.71 20.88 38.82
C ASN A 739 -5.13 19.50 38.28
N GLN A 740 -6.30 19.02 38.73
CA GLN A 740 -7.10 18.10 37.93
C GLN A 740 -7.54 18.83 36.65
N PRO A 741 -7.58 18.16 35.48
CA PRO A 741 -8.21 18.73 34.30
C PRO A 741 -9.67 19.12 34.62
N LYS A 742 -10.16 20.21 34.03
CA LYS A 742 -11.54 20.66 34.25
C LYS A 742 -12.50 19.56 33.80
N VAL A 743 -13.55 19.32 34.58
CA VAL A 743 -14.55 18.25 34.42
C VAL A 743 -15.12 18.17 32.99
N ASP A 744 -15.24 19.28 32.24
CA ASP A 744 -15.78 19.27 30.87
C ASP A 744 -14.77 18.86 29.77
N GLU A 745 -13.46 18.90 30.04
CA GLU A 745 -12.44 18.56 29.03
C GLU A 745 -12.38 17.05 28.75
N LEU A 746 -12.66 16.20 29.75
CA LEU A 746 -12.60 14.75 29.62
C LEU A 746 -13.73 14.15 28.77
N ALA A 747 -14.93 14.74 28.78
CA ALA A 747 -16.09 14.26 28.02
C ALA A 747 -15.87 14.29 26.51
N TYR A 748 -15.06 15.23 26.04
CA TYR A 748 -14.88 15.51 24.62
C TYR A 748 -13.51 15.11 24.07
N MET A 749 -12.64 14.51 24.90
CA MET A 749 -11.39 13.91 24.42
C MET A 749 -11.67 12.87 23.31
N SER A 750 -10.81 12.86 22.31
CA SER A 750 -10.79 11.87 21.25
C SER A 750 -10.25 10.53 21.76
N ALA A 751 -10.55 9.44 21.06
CA ALA A 751 -9.99 8.12 21.37
C ALA A 751 -8.46 8.13 21.31
N LEU A 752 -7.88 8.83 20.33
CA LEU A 752 -6.44 8.98 20.19
C LEU A 752 -5.81 9.73 21.38
N GLU A 753 -6.42 10.85 21.82
CA GLU A 753 -5.95 11.57 23.02
C GLU A 753 -6.03 10.67 24.26
N LEU A 754 -7.12 9.91 24.44
CA LEU A 754 -7.24 8.99 25.58
C LEU A 754 -6.12 7.93 25.59
N ILE A 755 -5.79 7.36 24.43
CA ILE A 755 -4.71 6.37 24.29
C ILE A 755 -3.35 6.98 24.68
N GLU A 756 -3.07 8.22 24.26
CA GLU A 756 -1.85 8.93 24.65
C GLU A 756 -1.78 9.15 26.16
N ARG A 757 -2.90 9.53 26.78
CA ARG A 757 -3.02 9.75 28.23
C ARG A 757 -2.93 8.46 29.05
N TYR A 758 -3.34 7.32 28.48
CA TYR A 758 -3.10 6.02 29.10
C TYR A 758 -1.63 5.61 29.00
N ARG A 759 -0.98 5.93 27.87
CA ARG A 759 0.44 5.63 27.63
C ARG A 759 1.37 6.41 28.56
N ASP A 760 1.13 7.70 28.75
CA ASP A 760 1.90 8.56 29.65
C ASP A 760 1.47 8.44 31.13
N ARG A 761 0.41 7.67 31.40
CA ARG A 761 -0.17 7.40 32.73
C ARG A 761 -0.74 8.64 33.42
N THR A 762 -1.12 9.66 32.65
CA THR A 762 -1.81 10.84 33.17
C THR A 762 -3.32 10.62 33.36
N LEU A 763 -3.89 9.61 32.70
CA LEU A 763 -5.24 9.09 32.95
C LEU A 763 -5.23 7.56 33.01
N SER A 764 -6.19 6.98 33.72
CA SER A 764 -6.47 5.54 33.70
C SER A 764 -7.77 5.22 32.94
N PRO A 765 -7.84 4.08 32.19
CA PRO A 765 -9.09 3.60 31.62
C PRO A 765 -10.26 3.49 32.61
N VAL A 766 -9.97 3.20 33.89
CA VAL A 766 -11.00 3.11 34.95
C VAL A 766 -11.56 4.48 35.31
N GLU A 767 -10.70 5.51 35.39
CA GLU A 767 -11.12 6.89 35.68
C GLU A 767 -12.02 7.41 34.57
N VAL A 768 -11.64 7.17 33.31
CA VAL A 768 -12.39 7.58 32.14
C VAL A 768 -13.73 6.83 32.05
N ALA A 769 -13.73 5.52 32.26
CA ALA A 769 -14.97 4.73 32.23
C ALA A 769 -15.98 5.20 33.28
N ARG A 770 -15.55 5.46 34.53
CA ARG A 770 -16.41 6.00 35.59
C ARG A 770 -16.99 7.36 35.22
N TYR A 771 -16.12 8.25 34.75
CA TYR A 771 -16.55 9.59 34.35
C TYR A 771 -17.63 9.54 33.26
N ILE A 772 -17.44 8.71 32.23
CA ILE A 772 -18.42 8.60 31.14
C ILE A 772 -19.72 7.95 31.63
N LEU A 773 -19.67 6.95 32.51
CA LEU A 773 -20.86 6.35 33.12
C LEU A 773 -21.67 7.36 33.95
N GLU A 774 -20.99 8.19 34.76
CA GLU A 774 -21.61 9.29 35.50
C GLU A 774 -22.29 10.29 34.56
N ARG A 775 -21.62 10.65 33.46
CA ARG A 775 -22.16 11.54 32.44
C ARG A 775 -23.38 10.94 31.75
N ILE A 776 -23.33 9.65 31.41
CA ILE A 776 -24.49 8.93 30.85
C ILE A 776 -25.66 9.00 31.84
N SER A 777 -25.43 8.75 33.13
CA SER A 777 -26.47 8.83 34.17
C SER A 777 -27.12 10.23 34.25
N GLN A 778 -26.33 11.30 34.08
CA GLN A 778 -26.80 12.68 34.11
C GLN A 778 -27.65 13.07 32.89
N TYR A 779 -27.20 12.71 31.68
CA TYR A 779 -27.78 13.26 30.45
C TYR A 779 -28.70 12.28 29.71
N ASN A 780 -28.51 10.96 29.86
CA ASN A 780 -29.34 9.96 29.18
C ASN A 780 -30.84 10.06 29.54
N PRO A 781 -31.26 10.43 30.77
CA PRO A 781 -32.69 10.62 31.07
C PRO A 781 -33.37 11.70 30.23
N LYS A 782 -32.62 12.68 29.70
CA LYS A 782 -33.14 13.75 28.82
C LYS A 782 -33.03 13.37 27.34
N VAL A 783 -31.90 12.78 26.96
CA VAL A 783 -31.55 12.49 25.57
C VAL A 783 -32.10 11.14 25.08
N ASN A 784 -32.17 10.15 25.97
CA ASN A 784 -32.56 8.77 25.69
C ASN A 784 -31.70 8.12 24.58
N ALA A 785 -30.38 8.18 24.75
CA ALA A 785 -29.38 7.66 23.82
C ALA A 785 -29.00 6.18 24.03
N PHE A 786 -29.14 5.66 25.26
CA PHE A 786 -28.82 4.28 25.64
C PHE A 786 -30.06 3.50 26.09
N CYS A 787 -30.18 2.26 25.62
CA CYS A 787 -31.23 1.30 26.03
C CYS A 787 -30.73 0.23 27.01
N LEU A 788 -29.42 0.00 27.07
CA LEU A 788 -28.79 -0.92 28.02
C LEU A 788 -27.48 -0.31 28.48
N LEU A 789 -27.23 -0.34 29.79
CA LEU A 789 -25.96 -0.01 30.42
C LEU A 789 -25.60 -1.13 31.38
N ASP A 790 -24.33 -1.51 31.41
CA ASP A 790 -23.81 -2.57 32.29
C ASP A 790 -22.51 -2.08 32.92
N GLU A 791 -22.67 -1.28 33.97
CA GLU A 791 -21.57 -0.63 34.68
C GLU A 791 -20.56 -1.65 35.23
N GLU A 792 -21.03 -2.81 35.70
CA GLU A 792 -20.15 -3.85 36.23
C GLU A 792 -19.22 -4.38 35.13
N THR A 793 -19.77 -4.75 33.98
CA THR A 793 -18.98 -5.21 32.83
C THR A 793 -18.06 -4.10 32.30
N THR A 794 -18.55 -2.87 32.18
CA THR A 794 -17.75 -1.72 31.73
C THR A 794 -16.53 -1.50 32.62
N LEU A 795 -16.73 -1.46 33.96
CA LEU A 795 -15.63 -1.25 34.91
C LEU A 795 -14.68 -2.44 34.99
N ALA A 796 -15.17 -3.67 34.83
CA ALA A 796 -14.32 -4.85 34.75
C ALA A 796 -13.40 -4.82 33.52
N MET A 797 -13.94 -4.44 32.35
CA MET A 797 -13.16 -4.27 31.11
C MET A 797 -12.12 -3.15 31.26
N ALA A 798 -12.51 -2.02 31.84
CA ALA A 798 -11.61 -0.90 32.10
C ALA A 798 -10.46 -1.27 33.06
N LYS A 799 -10.75 -2.03 34.13
CA LYS A 799 -9.74 -2.50 35.09
C LYS A 799 -8.75 -3.47 34.46
N ALA A 800 -9.21 -4.34 33.57
CA ALA A 800 -8.32 -5.22 32.82
C ALA A 800 -7.39 -4.44 31.88
N SER A 801 -7.89 -3.38 31.25
CA SER A 801 -7.08 -2.46 30.42
C SER A 801 -6.07 -1.67 31.25
N GLU A 802 -6.48 -1.09 32.38
CA GLU A 802 -5.57 -0.38 33.30
C GLU A 802 -4.38 -1.26 33.73
N GLN A 803 -4.62 -2.54 34.03
CA GLN A 803 -3.55 -3.48 34.38
C GLN A 803 -2.55 -3.71 33.25
N ARG A 804 -3.01 -3.74 31.99
CA ARG A 804 -2.14 -3.85 30.81
C ARG A 804 -1.31 -2.60 30.61
N TRP A 805 -1.93 -1.42 30.68
CA TRP A 805 -1.23 -0.13 30.61
C TRP A 805 -0.21 0.06 31.74
N ALA A 806 -0.52 -0.36 32.96
CA ALA A 806 0.41 -0.34 34.09
C ALA A 806 1.68 -1.19 33.85
N LYS A 807 1.56 -2.28 33.09
CA LYS A 807 2.67 -3.16 32.70
C LYS A 807 3.40 -2.71 31.42
N GLY A 808 2.84 -1.76 30.67
CA GLY A 808 3.36 -1.38 29.35
C GLY A 808 3.02 -2.39 28.25
N GLU A 809 1.94 -3.18 28.43
CA GLU A 809 1.54 -4.27 27.55
C GLU A 809 0.09 -4.07 27.01
N PRO A 810 -0.26 -2.93 26.38
CA PRO A 810 -1.60 -2.74 25.82
C PRO A 810 -1.87 -3.79 24.72
N CYS A 811 -3.10 -4.30 24.66
CA CYS A 811 -3.44 -5.43 23.78
C CYS A 811 -3.96 -5.03 22.39
N GLY A 812 -4.07 -3.73 22.08
CA GLY A 812 -4.59 -3.30 20.80
C GLY A 812 -4.68 -1.79 20.59
N LEU A 813 -5.13 -1.40 19.39
CA LEU A 813 -5.26 -0.01 18.94
C LEU A 813 -6.30 0.81 19.72
N VAL A 814 -7.26 0.14 20.36
CA VAL A 814 -8.35 0.79 21.12
C VAL A 814 -8.39 0.30 22.58
N ASP A 815 -7.26 -0.19 23.11
CA ASP A 815 -7.20 -0.75 24.46
C ASP A 815 -7.54 0.32 25.52
N GLY A 816 -8.66 0.13 26.21
CA GLY A 816 -9.17 1.05 27.23
C GLY A 816 -10.10 2.13 26.70
N VAL A 817 -10.33 2.22 25.39
CA VAL A 817 -11.19 3.25 24.78
C VAL A 817 -12.67 2.92 24.98
N PRO A 818 -13.49 3.84 25.54
CA PRO A 818 -14.92 3.64 25.71
C PRO A 818 -15.68 3.65 24.38
N ILE A 819 -16.50 2.63 24.13
CA ILE A 819 -17.27 2.45 22.89
C ILE A 819 -18.72 2.08 23.19
N SER A 820 -19.66 2.65 22.41
CA SER A 820 -21.08 2.30 22.43
C SER A 820 -21.48 1.45 21.21
N ILE A 821 -22.43 0.53 21.38
CA ILE A 821 -22.82 -0.43 20.34
C ILE A 821 -24.31 -0.29 20.03
N LYS A 822 -24.70 -0.03 18.79
CA LYS A 822 -26.12 0.04 18.41
C LYS A 822 -26.88 -1.24 18.75
N ASP A 823 -28.12 -1.11 19.23
CA ASP A 823 -29.01 -2.22 19.61
C ASP A 823 -29.55 -3.06 18.41
N LEU A 824 -28.86 -3.03 17.26
CA LEU A 824 -29.06 -3.98 16.15
C LEU A 824 -27.91 -4.98 16.02
N VAL A 825 -26.80 -4.73 16.72
CA VAL A 825 -25.56 -5.51 16.61
C VAL A 825 -25.51 -6.52 17.75
N LEU A 826 -25.20 -7.78 17.46
CA LEU A 826 -25.08 -8.82 18.49
C LEU A 826 -23.87 -8.56 19.40
N THR A 827 -24.08 -8.68 20.70
CA THR A 827 -23.04 -8.51 21.72
C THR A 827 -23.17 -9.63 22.73
N LYS A 828 -22.14 -10.45 22.87
CA LYS A 828 -22.11 -11.56 23.81
C LYS A 828 -22.33 -11.04 25.23
N GLY A 829 -23.30 -11.63 25.93
CA GLY A 829 -23.70 -11.28 27.29
C GLY A 829 -24.72 -10.15 27.40
N TRP A 830 -25.01 -9.39 26.32
CA TRP A 830 -25.97 -8.29 26.35
C TRP A 830 -27.14 -8.55 25.41
N SER A 831 -28.35 -8.16 25.85
CA SER A 831 -29.52 -8.29 24.99
C SER A 831 -29.43 -7.38 23.78
N THR A 832 -29.77 -7.91 22.60
CA THR A 832 -29.96 -7.13 21.37
C THR A 832 -31.44 -7.13 20.99
N LEU A 833 -32.17 -6.11 21.44
CA LEU A 833 -33.63 -6.05 21.37
C LEU A 833 -34.16 -5.33 20.13
N ARG A 834 -33.27 -4.67 19.38
CA ARG A 834 -33.61 -4.02 18.11
C ARG A 834 -34.69 -2.96 18.26
N GLY A 835 -34.73 -2.27 19.41
CA GLY A 835 -35.80 -1.32 19.72
C GLY A 835 -37.21 -1.95 19.79
N SER A 836 -37.32 -3.27 19.85
CA SER A 836 -38.60 -3.98 19.81
C SER A 836 -38.96 -4.61 21.15
N ARG A 837 -40.27 -4.66 21.44
CA ARG A 837 -40.81 -5.45 22.56
C ARG A 837 -41.04 -6.92 22.18
N ALA A 838 -40.95 -7.25 20.89
CA ALA A 838 -41.21 -8.59 20.38
C ALA A 838 -40.09 -9.60 20.69
N ILE A 839 -38.92 -9.12 21.14
CA ILE A 839 -37.73 -9.94 21.43
C ILE A 839 -37.62 -10.08 22.96
N ALA A 840 -37.56 -11.33 23.43
CA ALA A 840 -37.40 -11.59 24.86
C ALA A 840 -35.96 -11.22 25.31
N PRO A 841 -35.79 -10.42 26.39
CA PRO A 841 -34.47 -10.03 26.87
C PRO A 841 -33.71 -11.18 27.52
N ASN A 842 -34.43 -12.07 28.23
CA ASN A 842 -33.85 -13.12 29.07
C ASN A 842 -33.55 -14.41 28.29
N GLN A 843 -32.98 -14.29 27.10
CA GLN A 843 -32.46 -15.42 26.31
C GLN A 843 -30.93 -15.45 26.32
N ASP A 844 -30.35 -16.55 25.84
CA ASP A 844 -28.91 -16.72 25.80
C ASP A 844 -28.27 -15.88 24.68
N TRP A 845 -27.48 -14.87 25.06
CA TRP A 845 -26.74 -14.00 24.14
C TRP A 845 -25.29 -14.46 24.01
N LEU A 846 -25.06 -15.54 23.27
CA LEU A 846 -23.77 -16.26 23.30
C LEU A 846 -22.70 -15.75 22.32
N GLN A 847 -23.05 -14.83 21.42
CA GLN A 847 -22.19 -14.47 20.29
C GLN A 847 -22.01 -12.97 20.13
N ASP A 848 -20.79 -12.56 19.82
CA ASP A 848 -20.48 -11.23 19.30
C ASP A 848 -20.66 -11.22 17.78
N ALA A 849 -21.23 -10.13 17.25
CA ALA A 849 -21.09 -9.80 15.84
C ALA A 849 -19.60 -9.51 15.51
N PRO A 850 -19.15 -9.63 14.26
CA PRO A 850 -17.73 -9.49 13.92
C PRO A 850 -17.12 -8.17 14.42
N VAL A 851 -17.79 -7.04 14.17
CA VAL A 851 -17.33 -5.72 14.66
C VAL A 851 -17.14 -5.67 16.18
N VAL A 852 -17.99 -6.35 16.95
CA VAL A 852 -17.89 -6.39 18.42
C VAL A 852 -16.75 -7.30 18.86
N ALA A 853 -16.58 -8.44 18.18
CA ALA A 853 -15.48 -9.36 18.45
C ALA A 853 -14.12 -8.66 18.24
N ARG A 854 -13.95 -7.96 17.11
CA ARG A 854 -12.71 -7.23 16.80
C ARG A 854 -12.40 -6.13 17.81
N LEU A 855 -13.40 -5.37 18.23
CA LEU A 855 -13.22 -4.35 19.27
C LEU A 855 -12.85 -4.96 20.63
N ARG A 856 -13.47 -6.09 20.99
CA ARG A 856 -13.18 -6.81 22.24
C ARG A 856 -11.77 -7.38 22.24
N GLU A 857 -11.34 -7.97 21.13
CA GLU A 857 -9.98 -8.51 20.93
C GLU A 857 -8.91 -7.41 21.09
N GLN A 858 -9.22 -6.19 20.66
CA GLN A 858 -8.34 -5.02 20.77
C GLN A 858 -8.45 -4.27 22.11
N GLY A 859 -9.20 -4.79 23.09
CA GLY A 859 -9.25 -4.25 24.45
C GLY A 859 -10.17 -3.05 24.66
N ALA A 860 -11.08 -2.75 23.72
CA ALA A 860 -12.07 -1.68 23.89
C ALA A 860 -12.91 -1.89 25.16
N VAL A 861 -13.39 -0.79 25.76
CA VAL A 861 -14.27 -0.80 26.94
C VAL A 861 -15.70 -0.53 26.50
N PHE A 862 -16.60 -1.50 26.63
CA PHE A 862 -17.98 -1.34 26.18
C PHE A 862 -18.83 -0.62 27.21
N LEU A 863 -19.49 0.47 26.80
CA LEU A 863 -20.34 1.31 27.64
C LEU A 863 -21.78 0.78 27.76
N GLY A 864 -22.32 0.23 26.67
CA GLY A 864 -23.70 -0.22 26.61
C GLY A 864 -24.27 -0.27 25.19
N LYS A 865 -25.58 -0.46 25.11
CA LYS A 865 -26.33 -0.49 23.84
C LYS A 865 -27.05 0.83 23.59
N THR A 866 -26.88 1.40 22.39
CA THR A 866 -27.54 2.66 22.02
C THR A 866 -28.91 2.44 21.40
N THR A 867 -29.84 3.36 21.66
CA THR A 867 -31.20 3.34 21.14
C THR A 867 -31.22 3.45 19.62
N THR A 868 -32.27 2.88 19.01
CA THR A 868 -32.48 2.84 17.57
C THR A 868 -33.97 2.89 17.26
N SER A 869 -34.36 3.14 16.01
CA SER A 869 -35.73 2.83 15.56
C SER A 869 -35.93 1.33 15.52
N GLU A 870 -37.17 0.87 15.72
CA GLU A 870 -37.44 -0.57 15.79
C GLU A 870 -36.93 -1.27 14.52
N SER A 871 -36.00 -2.23 14.67
CA SER A 871 -35.34 -2.94 13.58
C SER A 871 -34.66 -2.05 12.52
N GLY A 872 -34.47 -0.76 12.79
CA GLY A 872 -33.85 0.19 11.86
C GLY A 872 -34.74 0.68 10.71
N HIS A 873 -36.07 0.52 10.79
CA HIS A 873 -36.97 0.77 9.65
C HIS A 873 -37.31 2.24 9.40
N LYS A 874 -37.10 3.12 10.40
CA LYS A 874 -37.36 4.57 10.28
C LYS A 874 -36.09 5.37 10.33
N VAL A 875 -36.12 6.50 9.62
CA VAL A 875 -35.10 7.54 9.55
C VAL A 875 -35.17 8.55 10.71
N VAL A 876 -36.00 8.27 11.72
CA VAL A 876 -36.02 8.95 13.04
C VAL A 876 -35.83 7.91 14.15
N THR A 877 -35.25 8.28 15.28
CA THR A 877 -34.98 7.34 16.39
C THR A 877 -36.13 7.35 17.41
N GLN A 878 -37.17 6.58 17.09
CA GLN A 878 -38.31 6.30 17.95
C GLN A 878 -38.64 4.80 17.86
N SER A 879 -38.84 4.16 19.01
CA SER A 879 -39.18 2.73 19.06
C SER A 879 -40.18 2.39 20.16
N PRO A 880 -40.97 1.30 20.03
CA PRO A 880 -41.85 0.83 21.10
C PRO A 880 -41.12 0.51 22.41
N LEU A 881 -39.87 0.05 22.33
CA LEU A 881 -39.09 -0.34 23.50
C LEU A 881 -38.64 0.88 24.32
N THR A 882 -38.06 1.88 23.66
CA THR A 882 -37.32 2.97 24.34
C THR A 882 -37.99 4.32 24.23
N GLY A 883 -39.04 4.48 23.42
CA GLY A 883 -39.64 5.78 23.14
C GLY A 883 -38.78 6.62 22.19
N ILE A 884 -38.79 7.94 22.37
CA ILE A 884 -38.16 8.92 21.46
C ILE A 884 -36.78 9.32 21.99
N THR A 885 -35.75 9.26 21.13
CA THR A 885 -34.44 9.87 21.40
C THR A 885 -34.45 11.33 20.95
N ARG A 886 -33.81 12.21 21.71
CA ARG A 886 -33.75 13.66 21.46
C ARG A 886 -32.39 14.09 20.89
N ASN A 887 -32.38 15.17 20.12
CA ASN A 887 -31.15 15.76 19.59
C ASN A 887 -30.44 16.60 20.68
N PRO A 888 -29.14 16.38 20.95
CA PRO A 888 -28.38 17.17 21.92
C PRO A 888 -28.29 18.68 21.63
N TRP A 889 -28.46 19.10 20.37
CA TRP A 889 -28.44 20.52 20.00
C TRP A 889 -29.76 21.24 20.31
N ASP A 890 -30.87 20.49 20.32
CA ASP A 890 -32.21 20.95 20.67
C ASP A 890 -33.08 19.74 21.05
N LEU A 891 -33.47 19.64 22.32
CA LEU A 891 -34.21 18.48 22.85
C LEU A 891 -35.63 18.35 22.27
N ASP A 892 -36.15 19.39 21.59
CA ASP A 892 -37.42 19.32 20.87
C ASP A 892 -37.26 18.77 19.45
N LYS A 893 -36.03 18.51 18.98
CA LYS A 893 -35.72 17.99 17.64
C LYS A 893 -35.31 16.52 17.64
N THR A 894 -35.52 15.87 16.50
CA THR A 894 -35.07 14.50 16.24
C THR A 894 -33.56 14.46 16.01
N PRO A 895 -32.83 13.45 16.53
CA PRO A 895 -31.44 13.20 16.18
C PRO A 895 -31.30 12.54 14.80
N GLY A 896 -32.40 12.29 14.09
CA GLY A 896 -32.41 11.44 12.90
C GLY A 896 -32.36 9.95 13.28
N GLY A 897 -32.12 9.07 12.31
CA GLY A 897 -32.17 7.64 12.54
C GLY A 897 -31.73 6.79 11.35
N SER A 898 -31.54 5.49 11.55
CA SER A 898 -31.87 4.73 12.76
C SER A 898 -30.78 4.67 13.84
N SER A 899 -29.57 5.18 13.61
CA SER A 899 -28.49 5.21 14.63
C SER A 899 -28.48 6.49 15.47
N GLY A 900 -29.65 7.08 15.76
CA GLY A 900 -29.73 8.37 16.45
C GLY A 900 -29.25 8.32 17.91
N GLY A 901 -29.42 7.19 18.61
CA GLY A 901 -28.85 7.03 19.96
C GLY A 901 -27.32 7.13 19.96
N ALA A 902 -26.66 6.50 18.98
CA ALA A 902 -25.21 6.59 18.81
C ALA A 902 -24.75 8.02 18.52
N ALA A 903 -25.39 8.71 17.58
CA ALA A 903 -25.04 10.09 17.25
C ALA A 903 -25.28 11.06 18.42
N ALA A 904 -26.41 10.90 19.12
CA ALA A 904 -26.75 11.70 20.29
C ALA A 904 -25.79 11.45 21.47
N ALA A 905 -25.36 10.21 21.69
CA ALA A 905 -24.34 9.88 22.68
C ALA A 905 -23.00 10.54 22.36
N LEU A 906 -22.55 10.49 21.11
CA LEU A 906 -21.30 11.12 20.67
C LEU A 906 -21.34 12.64 20.85
N ALA A 907 -22.41 13.29 20.40
CA ALA A 907 -22.58 14.74 20.52
C ALA A 907 -22.72 15.19 21.98
N SER A 908 -23.33 14.40 22.85
CA SER A 908 -23.42 14.73 24.29
C SER A 908 -22.17 14.36 25.11
N GLY A 909 -21.10 13.86 24.48
CA GLY A 909 -19.86 13.48 25.17
C GLY A 909 -19.96 12.19 25.98
N MET A 910 -20.95 11.33 25.70
CA MET A 910 -21.16 10.03 26.36
C MET A 910 -20.31 8.91 25.74
N GLY A 911 -19.07 9.20 25.38
CA GLY A 911 -18.17 8.27 24.69
C GLY A 911 -17.57 8.87 23.41
N PRO A 912 -16.32 8.52 23.04
CA PRO A 912 -15.67 8.99 21.81
C PRO A 912 -16.06 8.19 20.55
N LEU A 913 -16.49 6.93 20.69
CA LEU A 913 -16.70 6.01 19.58
C LEU A 913 -18.06 5.29 19.66
N ALA A 914 -18.68 5.05 18.51
CA ALA A 914 -19.91 4.28 18.40
C ALA A 914 -19.97 3.41 17.13
N VAL A 915 -20.50 2.19 17.26
CA VAL A 915 -20.86 1.34 16.11
C VAL A 915 -22.28 1.68 15.66
N GLY A 916 -22.45 2.04 14.39
CA GLY A 916 -23.74 2.25 13.74
C GLY A 916 -24.06 1.20 12.67
N THR A 917 -25.28 1.29 12.11
CA THR A 917 -25.67 0.54 10.89
C THR A 917 -26.37 1.45 9.89
N ASP A 918 -26.16 1.21 8.60
CA ASP A 918 -26.65 2.06 7.52
C ASP A 918 -27.20 1.23 6.36
N GLY A 919 -28.54 1.20 6.23
CA GLY A 919 -29.26 0.55 5.11
C GLY A 919 -29.91 1.52 4.12
N ALA A 920 -30.05 2.79 4.52
CA ALA A 920 -30.66 3.86 3.72
C ALA A 920 -30.18 5.26 4.18
N GLY A 921 -29.02 5.35 4.83
CA GLY A 921 -28.52 6.55 5.51
C GLY A 921 -28.51 6.47 7.03
N SER A 922 -28.77 5.31 7.63
CA SER A 922 -28.94 5.22 9.08
C SER A 922 -27.69 5.53 9.93
N ILE A 923 -26.49 5.66 9.35
CA ILE A 923 -25.32 6.28 9.98
C ILE A 923 -25.24 7.77 9.61
N ARG A 924 -25.38 8.08 8.33
CA ARG A 924 -25.15 9.42 7.77
C ARG A 924 -26.22 10.46 8.17
N ILE A 925 -27.50 10.09 8.16
CA ILE A 925 -28.62 10.95 8.55
C ILE A 925 -28.45 11.44 9.99
N PRO A 926 -28.29 10.56 11.01
CA PRO A 926 -28.10 11.04 12.37
C PRO A 926 -26.76 11.72 12.61
N ALA A 927 -25.71 11.37 11.85
CA ALA A 927 -24.44 12.10 11.88
C ALA A 927 -24.60 13.56 11.43
N SER A 928 -25.34 13.80 10.33
CA SER A 928 -25.70 15.14 9.86
C SER A 928 -26.51 15.92 10.91
N PHE A 929 -27.59 15.32 11.44
CA PHE A 929 -28.48 16.00 12.38
C PHE A 929 -27.87 16.25 13.76
N CYS A 930 -26.89 15.45 14.20
CA CYS A 930 -26.22 15.62 15.49
C CYS A 930 -24.84 16.30 15.37
N GLY A 931 -24.39 16.63 14.16
CA GLY A 931 -23.09 17.30 13.96
C GLY A 931 -21.91 16.42 14.39
N VAL A 932 -21.92 15.14 14.00
CA VAL A 932 -20.80 14.20 14.23
C VAL A 932 -20.38 13.56 12.90
N PHE A 933 -19.23 12.87 12.88
CA PHE A 933 -18.78 12.13 11.70
C PHE A 933 -19.36 10.72 11.69
N GLY A 934 -19.80 10.27 10.51
CA GLY A 934 -20.30 8.91 10.32
C GLY A 934 -19.96 8.37 8.94
N LEU A 935 -19.29 7.21 8.91
CA LEU A 935 -18.92 6.51 7.67
C LEU A 935 -19.86 5.33 7.44
N LYS A 936 -20.48 5.27 6.25
CA LYS A 936 -21.05 4.07 5.66
C LYS A 936 -19.98 3.41 4.77
N PRO A 937 -19.41 2.26 5.16
CA PRO A 937 -18.42 1.55 4.36
C PRO A 937 -18.94 1.09 3.00
N THR A 938 -18.01 0.75 2.11
CA THR A 938 -18.30 -0.11 0.95
C THR A 938 -18.95 -1.40 1.45
N TRP A 939 -19.99 -1.87 0.77
CA TRP A 939 -20.64 -3.12 1.16
C TRP A 939 -19.65 -4.29 1.15
N GLY A 940 -19.65 -5.09 2.22
CA GLY A 940 -18.73 -6.21 2.41
C GLY A 940 -17.35 -5.85 2.97
N ARG A 941 -16.98 -4.57 3.10
CA ARG A 941 -15.67 -4.16 3.68
C ARG A 941 -15.58 -4.42 5.19
N VAL A 942 -16.69 -4.24 5.90
CA VAL A 942 -16.83 -4.60 7.32
C VAL A 942 -17.64 -5.90 7.38
N PRO A 943 -17.06 -7.02 7.85
CA PRO A 943 -17.78 -8.29 7.93
C PRO A 943 -19.01 -8.21 8.84
N VAL A 944 -20.09 -8.88 8.43
CA VAL A 944 -21.38 -8.87 9.13
C VAL A 944 -21.86 -10.29 9.43
N TYR A 945 -22.12 -10.55 10.71
CA TYR A 945 -22.80 -11.76 11.16
C TYR A 945 -23.78 -11.44 12.29
N PRO A 946 -25.00 -12.01 12.29
CA PRO A 946 -25.62 -12.75 11.18
C PRO A 946 -25.80 -11.85 9.95
N VAL A 947 -25.89 -12.46 8.76
CA VAL A 947 -26.12 -11.71 7.52
C VAL A 947 -27.32 -10.79 7.70
N SER A 948 -27.17 -9.55 7.23
CA SER A 948 -28.23 -8.55 7.36
C SER A 948 -29.50 -9.00 6.65
N THR A 949 -30.64 -8.84 7.32
CA THR A 949 -31.95 -9.11 6.74
C THR A 949 -32.29 -8.16 5.60
N PHE A 950 -31.53 -7.06 5.46
CA PHE A 950 -31.59 -6.08 4.37
C PHE A 950 -30.68 -6.42 3.17
N GLY A 951 -30.15 -7.65 3.14
CA GLY A 951 -29.29 -8.12 2.06
C GLY A 951 -28.10 -7.19 1.83
N ARG A 952 -27.91 -6.77 0.57
CA ARG A 952 -26.79 -5.92 0.16
C ARG A 952 -26.98 -4.42 0.44
N LEU A 953 -28.10 -4.00 1.02
CA LEU A 953 -28.34 -2.58 1.30
C LEU A 953 -27.64 -2.08 2.56
N SER A 954 -27.42 -2.97 3.54
CA SER A 954 -27.00 -2.58 4.87
C SER A 954 -25.55 -2.92 5.17
N THR A 955 -24.84 -1.96 5.78
CA THR A 955 -23.50 -2.15 6.33
C THR A 955 -23.45 -1.75 7.81
N MET A 956 -22.40 -2.20 8.51
CA MET A 956 -21.98 -1.67 9.81
C MET A 956 -20.84 -0.68 9.58
N GLY A 957 -20.73 0.37 10.40
CA GLY A 957 -19.70 1.39 10.21
C GLY A 957 -19.40 2.20 11.48
N PRO A 958 -18.27 2.92 11.49
CA PRO A 958 -17.85 3.73 12.61
C PRO A 958 -18.56 5.10 12.63
N MET A 959 -18.84 5.57 13.84
CA MET A 959 -19.31 6.92 14.12
C MET A 959 -18.43 7.50 15.24
N ALA A 960 -18.01 8.76 15.08
CA ALA A 960 -17.15 9.44 16.04
C ALA A 960 -17.34 10.97 15.96
N ARG A 961 -16.75 11.70 16.91
CA ARG A 961 -16.69 13.18 16.82
C ARG A 961 -15.62 13.67 15.85
N THR A 962 -14.56 12.88 15.66
CA THR A 962 -13.46 13.23 14.75
C THR A 962 -13.28 12.17 13.66
N VAL A 963 -12.77 12.58 12.50
CA VAL A 963 -12.47 11.67 11.39
C VAL A 963 -11.38 10.66 11.78
N SER A 964 -10.35 11.09 12.51
CA SER A 964 -9.25 10.24 12.95
C SER A 964 -9.71 9.12 13.90
N ASP A 965 -10.66 9.41 14.81
CA ASP A 965 -11.25 8.40 15.69
C ASP A 965 -12.08 7.37 14.90
N ALA A 966 -12.83 7.83 13.90
CA ALA A 966 -13.55 6.93 13.02
C ALA A 966 -12.61 6.06 12.18
N ALA A 967 -11.50 6.60 11.68
CA ALA A 967 -10.46 5.86 10.96
C ALA A 967 -9.72 4.83 11.84
N LEU A 968 -9.43 5.19 13.10
CA LEU A 968 -8.90 4.28 14.12
C LEU A 968 -9.83 3.09 14.33
N MET A 969 -11.12 3.37 14.58
CA MET A 969 -12.13 2.33 14.75
C MET A 969 -12.32 1.50 13.47
N TYR A 970 -12.26 2.15 12.30
CA TYR A 970 -12.42 1.48 11.02
C TYR A 970 -11.35 0.41 10.80
N THR A 971 -10.09 0.75 11.09
CA THR A 971 -8.95 -0.18 11.06
C THR A 971 -9.18 -1.44 11.91
N VAL A 972 -9.88 -1.30 13.03
CA VAL A 972 -10.18 -2.44 13.91
C VAL A 972 -11.32 -3.29 13.36
N ILE A 973 -12.40 -2.67 12.89
CA ILE A 973 -13.63 -3.40 12.54
C ILE A 973 -13.61 -4.03 11.14
N THR A 974 -12.65 -3.69 10.27
CA THR A 974 -12.48 -4.28 8.92
C THR A 974 -11.73 -5.61 8.90
N GLN A 975 -11.27 -6.08 10.06
CA GLN A 975 -10.59 -7.37 10.19
C GLN A 975 -11.50 -8.55 9.78
N PRO A 976 -10.95 -9.58 9.10
CA PRO A 976 -11.74 -10.64 8.45
C PRO A 976 -12.51 -11.51 9.44
N ASP A 977 -13.67 -12.02 9.04
CA ASP A 977 -14.47 -12.98 9.82
C ASP A 977 -15.09 -14.04 8.90
N SER A 978 -14.80 -15.32 9.16
CA SER A 978 -15.22 -16.43 8.31
C SER A 978 -16.73 -16.71 8.34
N ARG A 979 -17.48 -16.10 9.27
CA ARG A 979 -18.93 -16.26 9.37
C ARG A 979 -19.68 -15.43 8.32
N ASP A 980 -19.02 -14.46 7.69
CA ASP A 980 -19.57 -13.69 6.58
C ASP A 980 -19.00 -14.19 5.24
N CYS A 981 -19.80 -14.95 4.50
CA CYS A 981 -19.40 -15.49 3.20
C CYS A 981 -19.38 -14.45 2.07
N PHE A 982 -19.81 -13.22 2.34
CA PHE A 982 -19.80 -12.12 1.37
C PHE A 982 -18.77 -11.03 1.69
N ALA A 983 -17.98 -11.19 2.76
CA ALA A 983 -16.93 -10.24 3.10
C ALA A 983 -15.94 -10.09 1.94
N LEU A 984 -15.55 -8.84 1.66
CA LEU A 984 -14.50 -8.54 0.71
C LEU A 984 -13.16 -9.12 1.21
N PRO A 985 -12.22 -9.43 0.31
CA PRO A 985 -10.85 -9.74 0.71
C PRO A 985 -10.31 -8.65 1.64
N HIS A 986 -9.73 -9.07 2.77
CA HIS A 986 -9.11 -8.15 3.73
C HIS A 986 -7.99 -7.38 3.04
N ASP A 987 -8.08 -6.06 3.05
CA ASP A 987 -7.15 -5.16 2.35
C ASP A 987 -5.89 -4.83 3.17
N GLN A 988 -5.82 -5.33 4.42
CA GLN A 988 -4.69 -5.15 5.34
C GLN A 988 -4.31 -3.69 5.58
N ARG A 989 -5.23 -2.76 5.32
CA ARG A 989 -4.98 -1.33 5.42
C ARG A 989 -5.15 -0.87 6.87
N ASN A 990 -4.16 -0.12 7.36
CA ASN A 990 -4.35 0.78 8.48
C ASN A 990 -4.96 2.09 7.96
N TYR A 991 -6.22 2.37 8.30
CA TYR A 991 -6.95 3.51 7.76
C TYR A 991 -6.55 4.86 8.38
N LEU A 992 -5.61 4.86 9.34
CA LEU A 992 -4.91 6.07 9.78
C LEU A 992 -3.77 6.47 8.82
N GLU A 993 -3.22 5.53 8.05
CA GLU A 993 -2.15 5.81 7.11
C GLU A 993 -2.69 6.55 5.88
N GLY A 994 -2.04 7.66 5.54
CA GLY A 994 -2.44 8.53 4.43
C GLY A 994 -3.65 9.41 4.72
N LEU A 995 -4.17 9.41 5.95
CA LEU A 995 -5.33 10.22 6.35
C LEU A 995 -5.08 11.73 6.16
N GLU A 996 -3.83 12.16 6.31
CA GLU A 996 -3.41 13.57 6.20
C GLU A 996 -2.92 13.97 4.79
N ASN A 997 -3.09 13.11 3.77
CA ASN A 997 -2.60 13.34 2.40
C ASN A 997 -3.34 14.45 1.62
N GLY A 998 -4.34 15.11 2.22
CA GLY A 998 -5.04 16.24 1.63
C GLY A 998 -5.95 15.87 0.44
N VAL A 999 -6.36 16.87 -0.36
CA VAL A 999 -7.25 16.68 -1.54
C VAL A 999 -6.73 17.34 -2.82
N LYS A 1000 -5.49 17.81 -2.81
CA LYS A 1000 -4.89 18.54 -3.93
C LYS A 1000 -4.87 17.66 -5.19
N GLY A 1001 -5.38 18.20 -6.29
CA GLY A 1001 -5.43 17.51 -7.59
C GLY A 1001 -6.58 16.50 -7.76
N LEU A 1002 -7.37 16.21 -6.71
CA LEU A 1002 -8.53 15.33 -6.85
C LEU A 1002 -9.61 15.99 -7.70
N ARG A 1003 -10.25 15.21 -8.58
CA ARG A 1003 -11.44 15.62 -9.35
C ARG A 1003 -12.67 15.31 -8.52
N ILE A 1004 -13.37 16.35 -8.10
CA ILE A 1004 -14.50 16.24 -7.20
C ILE A 1004 -15.75 16.77 -7.89
N ALA A 1005 -16.72 15.89 -8.12
CA ALA A 1005 -18.05 16.30 -8.53
C ALA A 1005 -18.78 16.93 -7.33
N PHE A 1006 -19.46 18.05 -7.53
CA PHE A 1006 -20.38 18.62 -6.57
C PHE A 1006 -21.79 18.64 -7.15
N SER A 1007 -22.73 17.95 -6.51
CA SER A 1007 -24.14 17.99 -6.91
C SER A 1007 -25.00 18.50 -5.76
N PRO A 1008 -25.58 19.72 -5.87
CA PRO A 1008 -26.36 20.32 -4.79
C PRO A 1008 -27.71 19.62 -4.58
N ASN A 1009 -28.22 18.91 -5.60
CA ASN A 1009 -29.54 18.25 -5.57
C ASN A 1009 -29.49 16.73 -5.83
N LEU A 1010 -28.33 16.16 -6.19
CA LEU A 1010 -28.15 14.76 -6.59
C LEU A 1010 -29.12 14.29 -7.70
N GLY A 1011 -29.62 15.21 -8.52
CA GLY A 1011 -30.64 14.90 -9.52
C GLY A 1011 -32.00 14.49 -8.94
N GLN A 1012 -32.27 14.81 -7.67
CA GLN A 1012 -33.50 14.43 -6.98
C GLN A 1012 -34.51 15.58 -6.97
N PRO A 1013 -35.81 15.31 -7.15
CA PRO A 1013 -36.87 16.32 -7.18
C PRO A 1013 -37.27 16.74 -5.75
N CYS A 1014 -36.32 17.25 -4.95
CA CYS A 1014 -36.60 17.73 -3.60
C CYS A 1014 -36.09 19.16 -3.41
N ALA A 1015 -36.85 19.99 -2.71
CA ALA A 1015 -36.42 21.32 -2.33
C ALA A 1015 -35.35 21.21 -1.23
N VAL A 1016 -34.19 21.82 -1.47
CA VAL A 1016 -33.12 21.94 -0.48
C VAL A 1016 -33.33 23.22 0.31
N ASP A 1017 -33.29 23.12 1.64
CA ASP A 1017 -33.33 24.29 2.53
C ASP A 1017 -32.22 25.29 2.11
N PRO A 1018 -32.54 26.59 1.95
CA PRO A 1018 -31.56 27.58 1.52
C PRO A 1018 -30.32 27.68 2.42
N GLU A 1019 -30.44 27.48 3.74
CA GLU A 1019 -29.29 27.48 4.65
C GLU A 1019 -28.42 26.24 4.45
N VAL A 1020 -29.04 25.07 4.26
CA VAL A 1020 -28.33 23.82 3.92
C VAL A 1020 -27.59 23.98 2.59
N SER A 1021 -28.27 24.47 1.56
CA SER A 1021 -27.68 24.73 0.24
C SER A 1021 -26.48 25.66 0.33
N LYS A 1022 -26.59 26.75 1.09
CA LYS A 1022 -25.51 27.72 1.30
C LYS A 1022 -24.30 27.10 2.01
N LEU A 1023 -24.53 26.36 3.11
CA LEU A 1023 -23.46 25.76 3.90
C LEU A 1023 -22.72 24.67 3.10
N VAL A 1024 -23.45 23.81 2.41
CA VAL A 1024 -22.86 22.75 1.59
C VAL A 1024 -22.13 23.31 0.37
N THR A 1025 -22.66 24.35 -0.28
CA THR A 1025 -21.95 25.05 -1.37
C THR A 1025 -20.66 25.68 -0.88
N ARG A 1026 -20.65 26.29 0.32
CA ARG A 1026 -19.42 26.81 0.93
C ARG A 1026 -18.43 25.68 1.23
N ALA A 1027 -18.91 24.55 1.74
CA ALA A 1027 -18.07 23.39 2.01
C ALA A 1027 -17.42 22.85 0.73
N ALA A 1028 -18.16 22.73 -0.37
CA ALA A 1028 -17.62 22.36 -1.68
C ALA A 1028 -16.57 23.37 -2.18
N ALA A 1029 -16.81 24.67 -1.99
CA ALA A 1029 -15.81 25.71 -2.31
C ALA A 1029 -14.53 25.57 -1.48
N THR A 1030 -14.61 25.15 -0.23
CA THR A 1030 -13.42 24.87 0.60
C THR A 1030 -12.58 23.73 0.04
N PHE A 1031 -13.18 22.68 -0.56
CA PHE A 1031 -12.37 21.66 -1.27
C PHE A 1031 -11.59 22.24 -2.44
N ALA A 1032 -12.16 23.21 -3.16
CA ALA A 1032 -11.44 23.94 -4.22
C ALA A 1032 -10.32 24.83 -3.63
N GLU A 1033 -10.57 25.52 -2.52
CA GLU A 1033 -9.56 26.29 -1.79
C GLU A 1033 -8.40 25.38 -1.29
N LEU A 1034 -8.70 24.12 -0.97
CA LEU A 1034 -7.73 23.09 -0.58
C LEU A 1034 -7.00 22.42 -1.77
N GLY A 1035 -7.23 22.90 -2.99
CA GLY A 1035 -6.51 22.47 -4.20
C GLY A 1035 -7.16 21.33 -4.99
N ALA A 1036 -8.38 20.91 -4.66
CA ALA A 1036 -9.13 19.97 -5.49
C ALA A 1036 -9.76 20.67 -6.72
N HIS A 1037 -9.94 19.92 -7.81
CA HIS A 1037 -10.72 20.34 -8.97
C HIS A 1037 -12.19 20.05 -8.74
N VAL A 1038 -12.93 21.02 -8.21
CA VAL A 1038 -14.36 20.88 -7.91
C VAL A 1038 -15.19 21.34 -9.11
N GLU A 1039 -15.99 20.44 -9.67
CA GLU A 1039 -16.91 20.72 -10.76
C GLU A 1039 -18.36 20.55 -10.29
N THR A 1040 -19.20 21.55 -10.52
CA THR A 1040 -20.64 21.41 -10.23
C THR A 1040 -21.30 20.61 -11.36
N VAL A 1041 -21.93 19.48 -11.00
CA VAL A 1041 -22.58 18.57 -11.95
C VAL A 1041 -24.07 18.46 -11.69
N ASP A 1042 -24.86 18.50 -12.76
CA ASP A 1042 -26.28 18.20 -12.74
C ASP A 1042 -26.47 16.72 -13.11
N LEU A 1043 -26.87 15.91 -12.13
CA LEU A 1043 -26.99 14.47 -12.30
C LEU A 1043 -28.40 14.10 -12.73
N GLN A 1044 -28.52 13.15 -13.64
CA GLN A 1044 -29.80 12.60 -14.06
C GLN A 1044 -29.75 11.09 -13.97
N TRP A 1045 -30.75 10.50 -13.34
CA TRP A 1045 -30.83 9.05 -13.18
C TRP A 1045 -31.79 8.46 -14.20
N PRO A 1046 -31.49 7.26 -14.74
CA PRO A 1046 -32.28 6.63 -15.78
C PRO A 1046 -33.69 6.20 -15.31
N CYS A 1047 -33.93 6.25 -14.01
CA CYS A 1047 -35.22 6.00 -13.41
C CYS A 1047 -35.38 6.69 -12.06
N ASN A 1048 -36.61 6.73 -11.57
CA ASN A 1048 -36.90 7.17 -10.22
C ASN A 1048 -36.29 6.20 -9.20
N LEU A 1049 -35.29 6.66 -8.45
CA LEU A 1049 -34.55 5.82 -7.50
C LEU A 1049 -35.45 5.23 -6.41
N LYS A 1050 -36.49 5.95 -5.98
CA LYS A 1050 -37.44 5.48 -4.97
C LYS A 1050 -38.24 4.28 -5.44
N GLU A 1051 -38.62 4.24 -6.71
CA GLU A 1051 -39.33 3.09 -7.32
C GLU A 1051 -38.47 1.84 -7.38
N VAL A 1052 -37.13 1.99 -7.36
CA VAL A 1052 -36.20 0.87 -7.31
C VAL A 1052 -35.92 0.45 -5.87
N PHE A 1053 -35.74 1.44 -4.98
CA PHE A 1053 -35.43 1.21 -3.57
C PHE A 1053 -36.57 0.54 -2.80
N LEU A 1054 -37.80 1.05 -2.91
CA LEU A 1054 -38.92 0.60 -2.08
C LEU A 1054 -39.28 -0.89 -2.28
N PRO A 1055 -39.34 -1.46 -3.50
CA PRO A 1055 -39.59 -2.89 -3.65
C PRO A 1055 -38.54 -3.75 -2.93
N ILE A 1056 -37.26 -3.38 -3.04
CA ILE A 1056 -36.15 -4.11 -2.40
C ILE A 1056 -36.26 -3.99 -0.87
N TRP A 1057 -36.41 -2.76 -0.36
CA TRP A 1057 -36.58 -2.47 1.07
C TRP A 1057 -37.76 -3.22 1.68
N ASN A 1058 -38.94 -3.11 1.06
CA ASN A 1058 -40.18 -3.71 1.55
C ASN A 1058 -40.11 -5.24 1.52
N ALA A 1059 -39.55 -5.85 0.46
CA ALA A 1059 -39.37 -7.29 0.37
C ALA A 1059 -38.46 -7.83 1.49
N HIS A 1060 -37.36 -7.12 1.80
CA HIS A 1060 -36.47 -7.49 2.90
C HIS A 1060 -37.16 -7.45 4.26
N TYR A 1061 -38.00 -6.44 4.52
CA TYR A 1061 -38.78 -6.37 5.76
C TYR A 1061 -39.89 -7.43 5.83
N ALA A 1062 -40.54 -7.74 4.70
CA ALA A 1062 -41.50 -8.84 4.65
C ALA A 1062 -40.85 -10.18 5.02
N ASN A 1063 -39.67 -10.47 4.46
CA ASN A 1063 -38.89 -11.65 4.81
C ASN A 1063 -38.45 -11.62 6.29
N PHE A 1064 -37.95 -10.50 6.79
CA PHE A 1064 -37.53 -10.36 8.19
C PHE A 1064 -38.67 -10.61 9.18
N LEU A 1065 -39.85 -10.04 8.92
CA LEU A 1065 -41.00 -10.21 9.81
C LEU A 1065 -41.65 -11.59 9.70
N SER A 1066 -41.40 -12.35 8.62
CA SER A 1066 -41.86 -13.74 8.51
C SER A 1066 -41.28 -14.68 9.58
N LEU A 1067 -40.20 -14.26 10.26
CA LEU A 1067 -39.54 -15.01 11.33
C LEU A 1067 -40.21 -14.85 12.70
N TYR A 1068 -41.22 -13.99 12.82
CA TYR A 1068 -41.90 -13.69 14.09
C TYR A 1068 -43.30 -14.32 14.13
N ALA A 1069 -43.70 -14.78 15.32
CA ALA A 1069 -45.04 -15.29 15.56
C ALA A 1069 -46.10 -14.17 15.49
N PRO A 1070 -47.37 -14.47 15.17
CA PRO A 1070 -48.44 -13.47 15.09
C PRO A 1070 -48.58 -12.60 16.34
N GLU A 1071 -48.40 -13.17 17.53
CA GLU A 1071 -48.47 -12.45 18.81
C GLU A 1071 -47.30 -11.47 18.98
N GLN A 1072 -46.12 -11.82 18.46
CA GLN A 1072 -44.94 -10.94 18.47
C GLN A 1072 -45.12 -9.77 17.50
N LEU A 1073 -45.71 -10.03 16.31
CA LEU A 1073 -46.00 -8.99 15.32
C LEU A 1073 -46.97 -7.92 15.87
N GLN A 1074 -47.92 -8.28 16.73
CA GLN A 1074 -48.84 -7.33 17.37
C GLN A 1074 -48.15 -6.36 18.34
N MET A 1075 -46.91 -6.66 18.76
CA MET A 1075 -46.12 -5.80 19.66
C MET A 1075 -45.21 -4.83 18.91
N MET A 1076 -45.14 -4.94 17.58
CA MET A 1076 -44.27 -4.13 16.73
C MET A 1076 -44.97 -2.86 16.22
N ASP A 1077 -44.18 -1.92 15.73
CA ASP A 1077 -44.61 -0.65 15.17
C ASP A 1077 -45.49 -0.83 13.93
N GLU A 1078 -46.58 -0.07 13.86
CA GLU A 1078 -47.52 -0.15 12.74
C GLU A 1078 -46.89 0.20 11.39
N GLY A 1079 -45.90 1.11 11.36
CA GLY A 1079 -45.17 1.47 10.15
C GLY A 1079 -44.31 0.31 9.62
N LEU A 1080 -43.66 -0.42 10.52
CA LEU A 1080 -42.90 -1.63 10.20
C LEU A 1080 -43.80 -2.72 9.61
N LEU A 1081 -44.98 -2.93 10.22
CA LEU A 1081 -45.98 -3.87 9.71
C LEU A 1081 -46.52 -3.46 8.34
N ALA A 1082 -46.74 -2.15 8.12
CA ALA A 1082 -47.19 -1.63 6.83
C ALA A 1082 -46.17 -1.86 5.71
N ILE A 1083 -44.87 -1.64 5.99
CA ILE A 1083 -43.76 -1.93 5.07
C ILE A 1083 -43.75 -3.42 4.70
N ALA A 1084 -43.80 -4.31 5.69
CA ALA A 1084 -43.83 -5.75 5.43
C ALA A 1084 -45.09 -6.19 4.66
N LYS A 1085 -46.25 -5.59 4.93
CA LYS A 1085 -47.48 -5.84 4.18
C LYS A 1085 -47.39 -5.34 2.73
N ALA A 1086 -46.66 -4.26 2.46
CA ALA A 1086 -46.35 -3.83 1.10
C ALA A 1086 -45.41 -4.84 0.42
N GLY A 1087 -44.38 -5.31 1.12
CA GLY A 1087 -43.44 -6.31 0.62
C GLY A 1087 -44.09 -7.66 0.28
N ASN A 1088 -45.02 -8.14 1.11
CA ASN A 1088 -45.80 -9.36 0.88
C ASN A 1088 -46.70 -9.30 -0.37
N ARG A 1089 -46.92 -8.11 -0.94
CA ARG A 1089 -47.70 -7.94 -2.19
C ARG A 1089 -46.84 -7.95 -3.45
N LEU A 1090 -45.52 -7.90 -3.31
CA LEU A 1090 -44.58 -7.97 -4.42
C LEU A 1090 -44.48 -9.41 -4.91
N SER A 1091 -44.59 -9.60 -6.22
CA SER A 1091 -44.23 -10.86 -6.86
C SER A 1091 -42.71 -10.99 -6.93
N LEU A 1092 -42.23 -12.22 -7.17
CA LEU A 1092 -40.81 -12.45 -7.48
C LEU A 1092 -40.35 -11.61 -8.69
N LEU A 1093 -41.23 -11.41 -9.69
CA LEU A 1093 -40.90 -10.62 -10.87
C LEU A 1093 -40.76 -9.13 -10.55
N ASP A 1094 -41.59 -8.57 -9.66
CA ASP A 1094 -41.44 -7.18 -9.21
C ASP A 1094 -40.09 -6.95 -8.52
N TYR A 1095 -39.67 -7.91 -7.69
CA TYR A 1095 -38.36 -7.87 -7.04
C TYR A 1095 -37.19 -8.00 -8.03
N LEU A 1096 -37.28 -8.96 -8.97
CA LEU A 1096 -36.25 -9.14 -10.00
C LEU A 1096 -36.15 -7.91 -10.92
N GLU A 1097 -37.27 -7.27 -11.25
CA GLU A 1097 -37.28 -6.04 -12.04
C GLU A 1097 -36.60 -4.89 -11.28
N ALA A 1098 -36.89 -4.72 -9.98
CA ALA A 1098 -36.16 -3.77 -9.15
C ALA A 1098 -34.65 -4.07 -9.09
N MET A 1099 -34.25 -5.35 -9.02
CA MET A 1099 -32.83 -5.74 -9.06
C MET A 1099 -32.17 -5.44 -10.42
N ASN A 1100 -32.88 -5.61 -11.54
CA ASN A 1100 -32.39 -5.23 -12.87
C ASN A 1100 -32.18 -3.72 -12.98
N ARG A 1101 -33.17 -2.91 -12.54
CA ARG A 1101 -33.06 -1.44 -12.52
C ARG A 1101 -31.96 -0.96 -11.59
N ARG A 1102 -31.75 -1.64 -10.45
CA ARG A 1102 -30.61 -1.40 -9.55
C ARG A 1102 -29.28 -1.60 -10.29
N GLY A 1103 -29.15 -2.65 -11.11
CA GLY A 1103 -27.97 -2.90 -11.93
C GLY A 1103 -27.66 -1.75 -12.90
N ILE A 1104 -28.68 -1.16 -13.52
CA ILE A 1104 -28.54 0.02 -14.38
C ILE A 1104 -28.02 1.22 -13.58
N ILE A 1105 -28.63 1.51 -12.42
CA ILE A 1105 -28.18 2.62 -11.55
C ILE A 1105 -26.72 2.40 -11.10
N CYS A 1106 -26.33 1.17 -10.76
CA CYS A 1106 -24.95 0.84 -10.40
C CYS A 1106 -23.96 1.21 -11.53
N ALA A 1107 -24.31 0.92 -12.78
CA ALA A 1107 -23.48 1.24 -13.94
C ALA A 1107 -23.32 2.77 -14.12
N GLU A 1108 -24.40 3.54 -13.95
CA GLU A 1108 -24.35 5.01 -14.04
C GLU A 1108 -23.49 5.64 -12.93
N VAL A 1109 -23.64 5.17 -11.69
CA VAL A 1109 -22.79 5.67 -10.59
C VAL A 1109 -21.31 5.29 -10.81
N GLN A 1110 -21.02 4.09 -11.35
CA GLN A 1110 -19.64 3.76 -11.72
C GLN A 1110 -19.11 4.64 -12.87
N ALA A 1111 -19.94 4.96 -13.87
CA ALA A 1111 -19.55 5.85 -14.97
C ALA A 1111 -19.22 7.27 -14.47
N LEU A 1112 -19.91 7.76 -13.44
CA LEU A 1112 -19.56 9.00 -12.75
C LEU A 1112 -18.16 8.91 -12.12
N PHE A 1113 -17.87 7.82 -11.40
CA PHE A 1113 -16.57 7.64 -10.74
C PHE A 1113 -15.41 7.27 -11.68
N ASN A 1114 -15.66 7.00 -12.96
CA ASN A 1114 -14.61 6.97 -13.98
C ASN A 1114 -14.07 8.39 -14.28
N GLN A 1115 -14.87 9.42 -14.01
CA GLN A 1115 -14.54 10.82 -14.30
C GLN A 1115 -14.13 11.62 -13.06
N TYR A 1116 -14.64 11.23 -11.89
CA TYR A 1116 -14.38 11.92 -10.63
C TYR A 1116 -13.90 10.93 -9.57
N ASP A 1117 -13.05 11.41 -8.67
CA ASP A 1117 -12.52 10.61 -7.57
C ASP A 1117 -13.50 10.61 -6.38
N LEU A 1118 -14.23 11.73 -6.19
CA LEU A 1118 -15.23 11.92 -5.14
C LEU A 1118 -16.47 12.65 -5.67
N LEU A 1119 -17.60 12.43 -4.99
CA LEU A 1119 -18.84 13.20 -5.15
C LEU A 1119 -19.22 13.85 -3.81
N LEU A 1120 -19.42 15.18 -3.85
CA LEU A 1120 -19.94 15.99 -2.77
C LEU A 1120 -21.41 16.31 -3.00
N THR A 1121 -22.21 16.20 -1.94
CA THR A 1121 -23.64 16.51 -1.96
C THR A 1121 -24.13 16.80 -0.54
N PRO A 1122 -25.27 17.49 -0.30
CA PRO A 1122 -25.85 17.52 1.03
C PRO A 1122 -26.08 16.09 1.57
N THR A 1123 -25.82 15.85 2.86
CA THR A 1123 -26.26 14.57 3.47
C THR A 1123 -27.78 14.52 3.55
N MET A 1124 -28.38 15.66 3.87
CA MET A 1124 -29.82 15.86 4.00
C MET A 1124 -30.20 17.19 3.37
N PRO A 1125 -31.37 17.32 2.71
CA PRO A 1125 -31.84 18.58 2.15
C PRO A 1125 -32.41 19.54 3.20
N ILE A 1126 -32.55 19.08 4.44
CA ILE A 1126 -33.18 19.77 5.56
C ILE A 1126 -32.31 19.63 6.81
N VAL A 1127 -32.64 20.40 7.85
CA VAL A 1127 -32.12 20.22 9.21
C VAL A 1127 -33.05 19.37 10.08
N ALA A 1128 -32.60 19.08 11.30
CA ALA A 1128 -33.40 18.36 12.29
C ALA A 1128 -34.74 19.05 12.56
N PHE A 1129 -35.83 18.29 12.51
CA PHE A 1129 -37.21 18.74 12.73
C PHE A 1129 -37.79 18.19 14.05
N GLU A 1130 -39.05 18.51 14.36
CA GLU A 1130 -39.70 18.20 15.63
C GLU A 1130 -39.65 16.70 15.97
N ALA A 1131 -39.13 16.38 17.15
CA ALA A 1131 -39.15 15.04 17.70
C ALA A 1131 -40.59 14.55 17.92
N GLY A 1132 -40.84 13.26 17.62
CA GLY A 1132 -42.16 12.65 17.66
C GLY A 1132 -42.93 12.74 16.34
N ARG A 1133 -42.44 13.49 15.35
CA ARG A 1133 -42.90 13.37 13.96
C ARG A 1133 -42.09 12.31 13.22
N LEU A 1134 -42.72 11.60 12.28
CA LEU A 1134 -42.05 10.64 11.41
C LEU A 1134 -41.40 11.30 10.19
N ARG A 1135 -41.89 12.49 9.84
CA ARG A 1135 -41.44 13.29 8.71
C ARG A 1135 -41.58 14.79 9.01
N PRO A 1136 -40.85 15.67 8.30
CA PRO A 1136 -40.97 17.11 8.46
C PRO A 1136 -42.35 17.62 8.01
N GLU A 1137 -42.69 18.84 8.42
CA GLU A 1137 -43.91 19.50 7.93
C GLU A 1137 -43.88 19.70 6.42
N GLY A 1138 -45.01 19.50 5.74
CA GLY A 1138 -45.14 19.73 4.29
C GLY A 1138 -44.74 18.57 3.39
N PHE A 1139 -44.23 17.45 3.93
CA PHE A 1139 -43.94 16.24 3.15
C PHE A 1139 -45.09 15.23 3.28
N GLU A 1140 -45.46 14.58 2.16
CA GLU A 1140 -46.57 13.62 2.11
C GLU A 1140 -46.09 12.16 2.20
N ASP A 1141 -44.83 11.90 1.90
CA ASP A 1141 -44.22 10.56 1.90
C ASP A 1141 -42.94 10.49 2.74
N ASP A 1142 -42.74 9.36 3.43
CA ASP A 1142 -41.66 9.17 4.39
C ASP A 1142 -40.26 9.13 3.77
N TRP A 1143 -40.15 8.99 2.44
CA TRP A 1143 -38.90 8.90 1.70
C TRP A 1143 -38.56 10.15 0.88
N GLU A 1144 -39.50 11.07 0.67
CA GLU A 1144 -39.30 12.29 -0.14
C GLU A 1144 -38.26 13.25 0.44
N TRP A 1145 -38.07 13.24 1.76
CA TRP A 1145 -37.16 14.14 2.47
C TRP A 1145 -35.77 13.53 2.74
N VAL A 1146 -35.53 12.26 2.37
CA VAL A 1146 -34.25 11.54 2.50
C VAL A 1146 -33.64 11.08 1.15
N PRO A 1147 -33.68 11.88 0.07
CA PRO A 1147 -33.38 11.34 -1.26
C PRO A 1147 -31.87 11.16 -1.54
N TYR A 1148 -30.99 11.62 -0.65
CA TYR A 1148 -29.53 11.67 -0.86
C TYR A 1148 -28.78 10.43 -0.40
N THR A 1149 -29.39 9.59 0.44
CA THR A 1149 -28.63 8.56 1.18
C THR A 1149 -28.82 7.16 0.64
N TYR A 1150 -30.04 6.77 0.27
CA TYR A 1150 -30.34 5.39 -0.15
C TYR A 1150 -29.75 5.01 -1.51
N LEU A 1151 -29.40 5.99 -2.37
CA LEU A 1151 -28.69 5.73 -3.63
C LEU A 1151 -27.41 4.92 -3.36
N PHE A 1152 -26.58 5.37 -2.43
CA PHE A 1152 -25.28 4.72 -2.12
C PHE A 1152 -25.43 3.43 -1.30
N ASN A 1153 -26.63 3.10 -0.83
CA ASN A 1153 -26.96 1.76 -0.34
C ASN A 1153 -27.34 0.84 -1.50
N LEU A 1154 -28.15 1.33 -2.46
CA LEU A 1154 -28.45 0.59 -3.68
C LEU A 1154 -27.16 0.25 -4.45
N THR A 1155 -26.26 1.21 -4.59
CA THR A 1155 -25.10 1.04 -5.46
C THR A 1155 -23.83 0.57 -4.73
N GLU A 1156 -23.93 0.33 -3.42
CA GLU A 1156 -22.90 -0.27 -2.56
C GLU A 1156 -21.65 0.60 -2.28
N GLN A 1157 -21.53 1.80 -2.86
CA GLN A 1157 -20.40 2.74 -2.66
C GLN A 1157 -20.23 3.17 -1.21
N PRO A 1158 -19.00 3.45 -0.75
CA PRO A 1158 -18.77 4.09 0.52
C PRO A 1158 -19.26 5.54 0.51
N ALA A 1159 -19.78 6.03 1.64
CA ALA A 1159 -20.23 7.40 1.81
C ALA A 1159 -20.09 7.84 3.27
N ALA A 1160 -19.62 9.05 3.53
CA ALA A 1160 -19.54 9.62 4.87
C ALA A 1160 -20.37 10.90 4.98
N SER A 1161 -20.87 11.18 6.18
CA SER A 1161 -21.36 12.50 6.55
C SER A 1161 -20.35 13.15 7.50
N ILE A 1162 -19.93 14.36 7.17
CA ILE A 1162 -19.11 15.22 8.00
C ILE A 1162 -19.88 16.52 8.26
N PRO A 1163 -19.88 17.09 9.48
CA PRO A 1163 -20.49 18.40 9.71
C PRO A 1163 -19.86 19.43 8.75
N CYS A 1164 -20.61 20.45 8.34
CA CYS A 1164 -20.14 21.53 7.47
C CYS A 1164 -20.60 22.93 7.88
N GLY A 1165 -21.22 23.04 9.06
CA GLY A 1165 -21.64 24.30 9.66
C GLY A 1165 -22.95 24.19 10.43
N PHE A 1166 -23.43 25.33 10.89
CA PHE A 1166 -24.66 25.47 11.66
C PHE A 1166 -25.58 26.48 11.00
N THR A 1167 -26.89 26.22 11.05
CA THR A 1167 -27.90 27.20 10.68
C THR A 1167 -27.99 28.33 11.70
N GLN A 1168 -28.74 29.38 11.38
CA GLN A 1168 -29.03 30.45 12.35
C GLN A 1168 -29.73 29.94 13.63
N ALA A 1169 -30.47 28.84 13.54
CA ALA A 1169 -31.10 28.18 14.68
C ALA A 1169 -30.14 27.31 15.51
N GLY A 1170 -28.85 27.26 15.15
CA GLY A 1170 -27.85 26.45 15.85
C GLY A 1170 -27.93 24.95 15.55
N LEU A 1171 -28.65 24.55 14.49
CA LEU A 1171 -28.74 23.15 14.09
C LEU A 1171 -27.60 22.79 13.11
N PRO A 1172 -26.93 21.65 13.28
CA PRO A 1172 -25.84 21.24 12.41
C PRO A 1172 -26.34 20.83 11.02
N VAL A 1173 -25.47 21.00 10.02
CA VAL A 1173 -25.65 20.54 8.65
C VAL A 1173 -24.50 19.62 8.28
N GLY A 1174 -24.79 18.50 7.62
CA GLY A 1174 -23.80 17.54 7.14
C GLY A 1174 -23.53 17.62 5.64
N LEU A 1175 -22.26 17.69 5.25
CA LEU A 1175 -21.77 17.41 3.91
C LEU A 1175 -21.61 15.89 3.73
N GLN A 1176 -22.15 15.35 2.65
CA GLN A 1176 -21.92 13.96 2.27
C GLN A 1176 -20.77 13.88 1.25
N ILE A 1177 -19.79 13.04 1.56
CA ILE A 1177 -18.65 12.71 0.71
C ILE A 1177 -18.80 11.26 0.28
N VAL A 1178 -18.81 11.01 -1.03
CA VAL A 1178 -19.02 9.68 -1.62
C VAL A 1178 -17.81 9.34 -2.48
N GLY A 1179 -17.31 8.11 -2.35
CA GLY A 1179 -16.20 7.60 -3.14
C GLY A 1179 -16.65 6.48 -4.07
N SER A 1180 -15.76 6.10 -4.99
CA SER A 1180 -15.92 4.88 -5.77
C SER A 1180 -15.90 3.63 -4.88
N LEU A 1181 -16.39 2.50 -5.40
CA LEU A 1181 -16.33 1.23 -4.66
C LEU A 1181 -14.89 0.96 -4.19
N TYR A 1182 -14.75 0.57 -2.93
CA TYR A 1182 -13.47 0.23 -2.27
C TYR A 1182 -12.55 1.43 -1.95
N SER A 1183 -12.98 2.66 -2.26
CA SER A 1183 -12.21 3.89 -1.99
C SER A 1183 -12.57 4.53 -0.65
N ASP A 1184 -12.93 3.74 0.36
CA ASP A 1184 -13.27 4.19 1.71
C ASP A 1184 -12.16 5.07 2.32
N TYR A 1185 -10.89 4.73 2.06
CA TYR A 1185 -9.73 5.48 2.53
C TYR A 1185 -9.71 6.91 1.99
N LEU A 1186 -10.14 7.12 0.74
CA LEU A 1186 -10.13 8.43 0.10
C LEU A 1186 -11.21 9.34 0.70
N ILE A 1187 -12.34 8.77 1.10
CA ILE A 1187 -13.39 9.51 1.84
C ILE A 1187 -12.86 9.95 3.19
N LEU A 1188 -12.18 9.07 3.93
CA LEU A 1188 -11.59 9.42 5.23
C LEU A 1188 -10.53 10.51 5.08
N GLN A 1189 -9.64 10.40 4.08
CA GLN A 1189 -8.64 11.42 3.75
C GLN A 1189 -9.29 12.78 3.42
N ALA A 1190 -10.29 12.79 2.54
CA ALA A 1190 -10.98 14.02 2.14
C ALA A 1190 -11.77 14.64 3.29
N ALA A 1191 -12.45 13.82 4.09
CA ALA A 1191 -13.15 14.26 5.29
C ALA A 1191 -12.17 14.86 6.31
N ARG A 1192 -11.01 14.23 6.51
CA ARG A 1192 -9.98 14.74 7.43
C ARG A 1192 -9.43 16.07 6.98
N CYS A 1193 -9.09 16.18 5.69
CA CYS A 1193 -8.61 17.43 5.11
C CYS A 1193 -9.63 18.57 5.31
N PHE A 1194 -10.92 18.28 5.11
CA PHE A 1194 -11.98 19.25 5.37
C PHE A 1194 -12.15 19.58 6.86
N GLU A 1195 -12.15 18.57 7.74
CA GLU A 1195 -12.23 18.73 9.20
C GLU A 1195 -11.18 19.71 9.74
N MET A 1196 -9.94 19.64 9.23
CA MET A 1196 -8.86 20.53 9.67
C MET A 1196 -9.10 22.01 9.35
N THR A 1197 -9.89 22.33 8.32
CA THR A 1197 -10.25 23.71 7.98
C THR A 1197 -11.45 24.24 8.77
N HIS A 1198 -12.25 23.33 9.33
CA HIS A 1198 -13.48 23.63 10.04
C HIS A 1198 -13.56 22.80 11.33
N PRO A 1199 -12.65 23.01 12.30
CA PRO A 1199 -12.66 22.23 13.54
C PRO A 1199 -13.96 22.50 14.29
N TYR A 1200 -14.89 21.55 14.25
CA TYR A 1200 -16.17 21.67 14.94
C TYR A 1200 -15.94 21.72 16.46
N GLY A 1201 -16.62 22.66 17.12
CA GLY A 1201 -16.36 23.05 18.49
C GLY A 1201 -16.28 21.88 19.46
N LYS A 1202 -15.24 21.87 20.30
CA LYS A 1202 -14.96 20.88 21.36
C LYS A 1202 -16.01 20.86 22.49
N THR A 1203 -17.17 21.48 22.32
CA THR A 1203 -18.20 21.63 23.36
C THR A 1203 -19.57 21.73 22.71
N PHE A 1204 -20.43 20.75 23.00
CA PHE A 1204 -21.81 20.66 22.49
C PHE A 1204 -22.78 21.19 23.56
N ALA A 1205 -23.92 21.74 23.14
CA ALA A 1205 -24.76 22.66 23.92
C ALA A 1205 -25.58 22.10 25.12
N LEU A 1206 -25.12 21.06 25.83
CA LEU A 1206 -25.86 20.41 26.94
C LEU A 1206 -25.23 20.51 28.34
#